data_AF-A0A650A3R4-F1
#
_entry.id   AF-A0A650A3R4-F1
#
_cell.length_a   1.000
_cell.length_b   1.000
_cell.length_c   1.000
_cell.angle_alpha   90.00
_cell.angle_beta   90.00
_cell.angle_gamma   90.00
#
_symmetry.space_group_name_H-M   'P 1'
#
loop_
_entity.id
_entity.type
_entity.pdbx_description
1 polymer ?
#
loop_
_entity_poly.entity_id
_entity_poly.type
_entity_poly.pdbx_seq_one_letter_code
_entity_poly.pdbx_strand_id
1 'polypeptide(L)'
;MEFGSVVVWLVAYLGLLAIGMSITGAVLSRLDDRGAGVAIPAAIAIVWIVTYVLGRVSIDTGLLAGIAVLGGLAIVARLRGSEIDRSIYLETAAVFTVAFLFMVAVRAVDPAVHPGGGEKFLDFGLLQSLLRANTLPPEDMWFAGESVQYYYGGHLVASLLARLTNTSARFAYNLAHAGFYAMVVTAAYGLGKSIAAHRGYPARLAGGASALFVGFASNLLVPAKLILLVLPGAISEAVAGILGFELRGVAISLSEFNYWTASRIIPGTINEFPLFGWLNGDMHAHMMSTPFLLLGATILYGYYRTPAESRGRRLGLLGALGPLAAMLAVVNTWSFPSIGGLTVLTVALAPASPTSLLPTRAKKLTDAGGWVRDELTRHTLAVITGVGVLAIGGVVSLPFWLQAASGQRGIGWLPERSGLGVLVIVHGAFLAVFALYYARYARPQLRRPLRAVGLVGMIVILSVVVDAAAVALFVPLLIVGWLLRRLGEYDELPTPGFETVLILGGIGLALLVEFVYVKEQAGPGRMNTVFKTYMQIWVLLATAMGVALVGLFADRRPSLGFDGPRWRRGFSVLAAILLVSTSIYGGLAMANHFRADGGYAQTDDPTLDALAFAETYHPNEYDAIQWIDENVEGQPNMVTKPGTNIYQWVNAPSSLTGVPTLAGWVHEVGYRGTDAYWDRVGDVETIFTGPPARQRSLLAAYDVELIYVGPLEREAYSDTTIQELDAVTVEERFGDVTLYRVDQAALDGSPS
;
A
#
# COMPACT_ATOMS: atom_id res chain seq x y z
N MET A 1 -23.28 5.83 -18.75
CA MET A 1 -22.69 6.89 -17.89
C MET A 1 -21.26 6.53 -17.44
N GLU A 2 -20.94 5.25 -17.29
CA GLU A 2 -19.64 4.76 -16.78
C GLU A 2 -18.42 5.10 -17.65
N PHE A 3 -18.51 4.97 -18.98
CA PHE A 3 -17.43 5.38 -19.89
C PHE A 3 -17.09 6.87 -19.76
N GLY A 4 -18.09 7.70 -19.42
CA GLY A 4 -17.87 9.12 -19.11
C GLY A 4 -16.98 9.29 -17.89
N SER A 5 -17.28 8.57 -16.80
CA SER A 5 -16.49 8.59 -15.56
C SER A 5 -15.04 8.11 -15.80
N VAL A 6 -14.83 7.05 -16.59
CA VAL A 6 -13.49 6.57 -16.96
C VAL A 6 -12.68 7.67 -17.67
N VAL A 7 -13.29 8.34 -18.66
CA VAL A 7 -12.64 9.41 -19.41
C VAL A 7 -12.35 10.62 -18.51
N VAL A 8 -13.31 11.03 -17.67
CA VAL A 8 -13.14 12.16 -16.72
C VAL A 8 -11.98 11.90 -15.77
N TRP A 9 -11.91 10.70 -15.17
CA TRP A 9 -10.83 10.34 -14.25
C TRP A 9 -9.49 10.23 -14.95
N LEU A 10 -9.44 9.64 -16.15
CA LEU A 10 -8.21 9.59 -16.94
C LEU A 10 -7.71 11.00 -17.28
N VAL A 11 -8.59 11.90 -17.72
CA VAL A 11 -8.25 13.30 -18.00
C VAL A 11 -7.78 14.01 -16.73
N ALA A 12 -8.45 13.80 -15.59
CA ALA A 12 -8.03 14.36 -14.30
C ALA A 12 -6.61 13.90 -13.92
N TYR A 13 -6.31 12.61 -14.02
CA TYR A 13 -4.96 12.09 -13.76
C TYR A 13 -3.91 12.62 -14.73
N LEU A 14 -4.22 12.71 -16.03
CA LEU A 14 -3.31 13.26 -17.04
C LEU A 14 -3.10 14.77 -16.90
N GLY A 15 -4.09 15.49 -16.37
CA GLY A 15 -3.96 16.89 -15.95
C GLY A 15 -3.05 17.04 -14.73
N LEU A 16 -3.26 16.21 -13.69
CA LEU A 16 -2.39 16.15 -12.52
C LEU A 16 -0.96 15.75 -12.90
N LEU A 17 -0.78 14.87 -13.88
CA LEU A 17 0.54 14.53 -14.45
C LEU A 17 1.22 15.78 -15.01
N ALA A 18 0.52 16.55 -15.85
CA ALA A 18 1.09 17.77 -16.45
C ALA A 18 1.45 18.83 -15.39
N ILE A 19 0.55 19.10 -14.45
CA ILE A 19 0.78 20.06 -13.37
C ILE A 19 1.93 19.59 -12.48
N GLY A 20 1.88 18.32 -12.04
CA GLY A 20 2.91 17.68 -11.23
C GLY A 20 4.28 17.69 -11.90
N MET A 21 4.36 17.45 -13.21
CA MET A 21 5.62 17.49 -13.98
C MET A 21 6.29 18.86 -13.93
N SER A 22 5.52 19.94 -13.81
CA SER A 22 6.09 21.28 -13.65
C SER A 22 6.89 21.36 -12.34
N ILE A 23 6.35 20.79 -11.26
CA ILE A 23 6.93 20.81 -9.91
C ILE A 23 8.08 19.79 -9.80
N THR A 24 7.82 18.52 -10.16
CA THR A 24 8.86 17.48 -10.14
C THR A 24 10.00 17.83 -11.08
N GLY A 25 9.72 18.47 -12.22
CA GLY A 25 10.73 18.94 -13.15
C GLY A 25 11.74 19.91 -12.52
N ALA A 26 11.28 20.79 -11.63
CA ALA A 26 12.14 21.70 -10.88
C ALA A 26 12.90 20.99 -9.74
N VAL A 27 12.18 20.16 -8.97
CA VAL A 27 12.73 19.48 -7.78
C VAL A 27 13.69 18.35 -8.15
N LEU A 28 13.42 17.64 -9.24
CA LEU A 28 14.12 16.43 -9.71
C LEU A 28 14.78 16.64 -11.07
N SER A 29 15.13 17.87 -11.42
CA SER A 29 15.80 18.26 -12.68
C SER A 29 17.07 17.49 -13.05
N ARG A 30 17.68 16.75 -12.11
CA ARG A 30 18.87 15.91 -12.31
C ARG A 30 18.55 14.46 -12.71
N LEU A 31 17.27 14.09 -12.77
CA LEU A 31 16.81 12.79 -13.23
C LEU A 31 16.48 12.87 -14.73
N ASP A 32 16.67 11.76 -15.43
CA ASP A 32 16.46 11.68 -16.88
C ASP A 32 15.01 11.95 -17.30
N ASP A 33 14.04 11.44 -16.53
CA ASP A 33 12.62 11.73 -16.73
C ASP A 33 12.15 12.99 -16.00
N ARG A 34 13.06 13.73 -15.35
CA ARG A 34 12.77 14.89 -14.49
C ARG A 34 11.67 14.60 -13.44
N GLY A 35 11.54 13.35 -13.00
CA GLY A 35 10.55 12.92 -12.02
C GLY A 35 9.13 12.74 -12.57
N ALA A 36 8.95 12.63 -13.89
CA ALA A 36 7.64 12.44 -14.51
C ALA A 36 6.89 11.20 -13.98
N GLY A 37 7.59 10.08 -13.72
CA GLY A 37 6.96 8.86 -13.21
C GLY A 37 6.26 9.02 -11.85
N VAL A 38 6.63 10.04 -11.07
CA VAL A 38 6.06 10.32 -9.73
C VAL A 38 5.29 11.64 -9.68
N ALA A 39 5.01 12.26 -10.83
CA ALA A 39 4.35 13.56 -10.89
C ALA A 39 2.90 13.54 -10.39
N ILE A 40 2.12 12.49 -10.73
CA ILE A 40 0.75 12.32 -10.21
C ILE A 40 0.75 12.14 -8.68
N PRO A 41 1.49 11.19 -8.07
CA PRO A 41 1.51 11.06 -6.62
C PRO A 41 2.09 12.31 -5.93
N ALA A 42 3.02 13.05 -6.55
CA ALA A 42 3.50 14.32 -6.00
C ALA A 42 2.40 15.40 -5.98
N ALA A 43 1.64 15.55 -7.06
CA ALA A 43 0.53 16.49 -7.13
C ALA A 43 -0.56 16.16 -6.10
N ILE A 44 -0.92 14.88 -6.00
CA ILE A 44 -1.89 14.39 -5.01
C ILE A 44 -1.38 14.60 -3.59
N ALA A 45 -0.10 14.30 -3.30
CA ALA A 45 0.46 14.50 -1.96
C ALA A 45 0.40 15.97 -1.53
N ILE A 46 0.64 16.93 -2.44
CA ILE A 46 0.53 18.36 -2.15
C ILE A 46 -0.90 18.74 -1.76
N VAL A 47 -1.89 18.35 -2.58
CA VAL A 47 -3.31 18.64 -2.31
C VAL A 47 -3.75 17.95 -1.01
N TRP A 48 -3.35 16.71 -0.82
CA TRP A 48 -3.67 15.91 0.35
C TRP A 48 -3.09 16.53 1.64
N ILE A 49 -1.83 16.97 1.64
CA ILE A 49 -1.20 17.57 2.84
C ILE A 49 -1.93 18.85 3.26
N VAL A 50 -2.26 19.71 2.30
CA VAL A 50 -3.00 20.95 2.58
C VAL A 50 -4.42 20.63 3.09
N THR A 51 -5.09 19.68 2.44
CA THR A 51 -6.44 19.26 2.83
C THR A 51 -6.46 18.57 4.19
N TYR A 52 -5.44 17.78 4.53
CA TYR A 52 -5.35 17.13 5.84
C TYR A 52 -5.20 18.14 6.98
N VAL A 53 -4.49 19.25 6.75
CA VAL A 53 -4.32 20.32 7.75
C VAL A 53 -5.58 21.16 7.89
N LEU A 54 -6.11 21.66 6.77
CA LEU A 54 -7.26 22.58 6.76
C LEU A 54 -8.62 21.86 6.86
N GLY A 55 -8.65 20.59 6.50
CA GLY A 55 -9.82 19.71 6.56
C GLY A 55 -10.37 19.51 7.96
N ARG A 56 -9.62 19.86 9.00
CA ARG A 56 -10.14 19.93 10.38
C ARG A 56 -11.22 20.98 10.58
N VAL A 57 -11.21 22.01 9.72
CA VAL A 57 -12.21 23.09 9.71
C VAL A 57 -13.20 22.87 8.57
N SER A 58 -12.71 22.52 7.37
CA SER A 58 -13.55 22.21 6.22
C SER A 58 -12.74 21.45 5.16
N ILE A 59 -13.19 20.25 4.80
CA ILE A 59 -12.57 19.43 3.76
C ILE A 59 -12.60 20.17 2.41
N ASP A 60 -13.70 20.82 2.06
CA ASP A 60 -13.83 21.55 0.79
C ASP A 60 -12.89 22.76 0.74
N THR A 61 -12.79 23.52 1.84
CA THR A 61 -11.81 24.62 1.93
C THR A 61 -10.38 24.09 1.80
N GLY A 62 -10.10 22.95 2.44
CA GLY A 62 -8.82 22.26 2.32
C GLY A 62 -8.49 21.82 0.90
N LEU A 63 -9.46 21.27 0.18
CA LEU A 63 -9.34 20.85 -1.22
C LEU A 63 -9.04 22.05 -2.12
N LEU A 64 -9.85 23.12 -2.02
CA LEU A 64 -9.65 24.34 -2.82
C LEU A 64 -8.29 24.99 -2.55
N ALA A 65 -7.90 25.09 -1.27
CA ALA A 65 -6.58 25.59 -0.89
C ALA A 65 -5.45 24.67 -1.41
N GLY A 66 -5.65 23.35 -1.37
CA GLY A 66 -4.70 22.37 -1.90
C GLY A 66 -4.49 22.53 -3.41
N ILE A 67 -5.57 22.71 -4.17
CA ILE A 67 -5.50 22.99 -5.62
C ILE A 67 -4.80 24.33 -5.88
N ALA A 68 -5.10 25.37 -5.10
CA ALA A 68 -4.46 26.67 -5.22
C ALA A 68 -2.95 26.60 -4.94
N VAL A 69 -2.54 25.87 -3.90
CA VAL A 69 -1.12 25.62 -3.58
C VAL A 69 -0.45 24.83 -4.69
N LEU A 70 -1.08 23.78 -5.21
CA LEU A 70 -0.57 23.00 -6.33
C LEU A 70 -0.34 23.88 -7.57
N GLY A 71 -1.34 24.68 -7.94
CA GLY A 71 -1.26 25.63 -9.06
C GLY A 71 -0.18 26.69 -8.85
N GLY A 72 -0.11 27.28 -7.65
CA GLY A 72 0.92 28.25 -7.29
C GLY A 72 2.33 27.69 -7.37
N LEU A 73 2.56 26.48 -6.84
CA LEU A 73 3.85 25.78 -6.94
C LEU A 73 4.21 25.46 -8.40
N ALA A 74 3.24 25.03 -9.22
CA ALA A 74 3.47 24.79 -10.63
C ALA A 74 3.84 26.08 -11.38
N ILE A 75 3.16 27.20 -11.13
CA ILE A 75 3.49 28.51 -11.70
C ILE A 75 4.90 28.94 -11.29
N VAL A 76 5.24 28.86 -10.00
CA VAL A 76 6.59 29.19 -9.51
C VAL A 76 7.65 28.32 -10.18
N ALA A 77 7.37 27.02 -10.38
CA ALA A 77 8.29 26.13 -11.06
C ALA A 77 8.48 26.51 -12.54
N ARG A 78 7.40 26.88 -13.24
CA ARG A 78 7.47 27.37 -14.63
C ARG A 78 8.26 28.68 -14.74
N LEU A 79 8.01 29.63 -13.83
CA LEU A 79 8.75 30.90 -13.78
C LEU A 79 10.25 30.71 -13.50
N ARG A 80 10.62 29.60 -12.85
CA ARG A 80 12.01 29.18 -12.63
C ARG A 80 12.60 28.33 -13.76
N GLY A 81 11.93 28.27 -14.91
CA GLY A 81 12.43 27.59 -16.12
C GLY A 81 12.16 26.08 -16.17
N SER A 82 11.27 25.55 -15.32
CA SER A 82 10.81 24.16 -15.47
C SER A 82 9.89 24.07 -16.68
N GLU A 83 10.24 23.28 -17.69
CA GLU A 83 9.42 23.04 -18.87
C GLU A 83 8.96 21.58 -18.93
N ILE A 84 7.73 21.37 -19.42
CA ILE A 84 7.21 20.02 -19.69
C ILE A 84 7.75 19.58 -21.05
N ASP A 85 8.63 18.60 -21.03
CA ASP A 85 9.02 17.89 -22.24
C ASP A 85 7.85 17.02 -22.73
N ARG A 86 7.36 17.32 -23.94
CA ARG A 86 6.23 16.63 -24.54
C ARG A 86 6.48 15.14 -24.75
N SER A 87 7.71 14.74 -25.08
CA SER A 87 8.05 13.33 -25.29
C SER A 87 8.02 12.55 -23.98
N ILE A 88 8.55 13.14 -22.91
CA ILE A 88 8.49 12.55 -21.57
C ILE A 88 7.05 12.47 -21.08
N TYR A 89 6.27 13.54 -21.26
CA TYR A 89 4.85 13.54 -20.90
C TYR A 89 4.07 12.44 -21.62
N LEU A 90 4.19 12.33 -22.95
CA LEU A 90 3.47 11.32 -23.73
C LEU A 90 3.89 9.90 -23.38
N GLU A 91 5.19 9.67 -23.12
CA GLU A 91 5.70 8.37 -22.69
C GLU A 91 5.13 7.97 -21.31
N THR A 92 5.20 8.87 -20.34
CA THR A 92 4.66 8.63 -18.99
C THR A 92 3.14 8.49 -19.01
N ALA A 93 2.43 9.33 -19.79
CA ALA A 93 0.99 9.26 -19.97
C ALA A 93 0.57 7.92 -20.60
N ALA A 94 1.33 7.39 -21.56
CA ALA A 94 1.06 6.09 -22.16
C ALA A 94 1.21 4.95 -21.13
N VAL A 95 2.29 4.95 -20.33
CA VAL A 95 2.49 3.94 -19.27
C VAL A 95 1.35 3.99 -18.25
N PHE A 96 1.00 5.20 -17.79
CA PHE A 96 -0.11 5.39 -16.85
C PHE A 96 -1.44 4.92 -17.44
N THR A 97 -1.76 5.35 -18.67
CA THR A 97 -3.02 5.03 -19.33
C THR A 97 -3.18 3.53 -19.53
N VAL A 98 -2.13 2.83 -19.97
CA VAL A 98 -2.17 1.37 -20.14
C VAL A 98 -2.40 0.68 -18.79
N ALA A 99 -1.69 1.08 -17.73
CA ALA A 99 -1.88 0.50 -16.41
C ALA A 99 -3.27 0.79 -15.83
N PHE A 100 -3.78 2.01 -16.02
CA PHE A 100 -5.10 2.43 -15.59
C PHE A 100 -6.21 1.64 -16.31
N LEU A 101 -6.17 1.58 -17.64
CA LEU A 101 -7.15 0.85 -18.43
C LEU A 101 -7.09 -0.65 -18.20
N PHE A 102 -5.90 -1.22 -17.94
CA PHE A 102 -5.77 -2.60 -17.51
C PHE A 102 -6.56 -2.86 -16.23
N MET A 103 -6.37 -2.03 -15.19
CA MET A 103 -7.07 -2.23 -13.92
C MET A 103 -8.56 -1.87 -13.99
N VAL A 104 -8.94 -0.89 -14.83
CA VAL A 104 -10.36 -0.64 -15.15
C VAL A 104 -11.00 -1.88 -15.77
N ALA A 105 -10.33 -2.54 -16.71
CA ALA A 105 -10.86 -3.76 -17.32
C ALA A 105 -10.99 -4.91 -16.31
N VAL A 106 -10.03 -5.05 -15.38
CA VAL A 106 -10.11 -6.01 -14.27
C VAL A 106 -11.32 -5.72 -13.40
N ARG A 107 -11.46 -4.49 -12.92
CA ARG A 107 -12.58 -4.10 -12.04
C ARG A 107 -13.93 -4.09 -12.75
N ALA A 108 -13.96 -3.97 -14.07
CA ALA A 108 -15.21 -4.02 -14.83
C ALA A 108 -15.89 -5.40 -14.80
N VAL A 109 -15.12 -6.48 -14.64
CA VAL A 109 -15.67 -7.86 -14.57
C VAL A 109 -15.90 -8.36 -13.14
N ASP A 110 -15.36 -7.66 -12.15
CA ASP A 110 -15.59 -7.87 -10.72
C ASP A 110 -15.60 -6.51 -10.02
N PRO A 111 -16.69 -5.73 -10.08
CA PRO A 111 -16.71 -4.39 -9.50
C PRO A 111 -17.06 -4.39 -8.01
N ALA A 112 -17.59 -5.50 -7.51
CA ALA A 112 -18.37 -5.58 -6.29
C ALA A 112 -17.58 -5.21 -5.02
N VAL A 113 -18.15 -4.33 -4.19
CA VAL A 113 -17.74 -4.10 -2.79
C VAL A 113 -18.50 -5.03 -1.84
N HIS A 114 -18.49 -6.32 -2.12
CA HIS A 114 -19.13 -7.33 -1.27
C HIS A 114 -18.29 -7.60 0.00
N PRO A 115 -18.91 -8.07 1.10
CA PRO A 115 -18.23 -8.22 2.38
C PRO A 115 -17.31 -9.44 2.46
N GLY A 116 -17.51 -10.44 1.60
CA GLY A 116 -16.72 -11.68 1.61
C GLY A 116 -15.31 -11.49 1.03
N GLY A 117 -14.33 -12.24 1.55
CA GLY A 117 -12.99 -12.32 0.93
C GLY A 117 -12.16 -11.04 0.95
N GLY A 118 -12.46 -10.05 1.81
CA GLY A 118 -11.73 -8.80 1.90
C GLY A 118 -12.35 -7.82 2.89
N GLU A 119 -11.82 -6.61 2.97
CA GLU A 119 -12.31 -5.51 3.81
C GLU A 119 -13.06 -4.44 2.98
N LYS A 120 -13.57 -4.78 1.79
CA LYS A 120 -14.27 -3.84 0.89
C LYS A 120 -15.41 -3.05 1.55
N PHE A 121 -16.15 -3.65 2.49
CA PHE A 121 -17.17 -2.96 3.29
C PHE A 121 -16.59 -1.85 4.18
N LEU A 122 -15.44 -2.10 4.81
CA LEU A 122 -14.70 -1.08 5.57
C LEU A 122 -14.20 0.00 4.60
N ASP A 123 -13.56 -0.39 3.51
CA ASP A 123 -12.96 0.55 2.56
C ASP A 123 -14.00 1.45 1.88
N PHE A 124 -15.14 0.88 1.45
CA PHE A 124 -16.22 1.65 0.85
C PHE A 124 -16.92 2.53 1.90
N GLY A 125 -17.11 2.02 3.12
CA GLY A 125 -17.65 2.80 4.24
C GLY A 125 -16.79 4.00 4.58
N LEU A 126 -15.46 3.85 4.64
CA LEU A 126 -14.53 4.97 4.86
C LEU A 126 -14.59 6.01 3.74
N LEU A 127 -14.71 5.58 2.48
CA LEU A 127 -14.90 6.49 1.35
C LEU A 127 -16.21 7.28 1.50
N GLN A 128 -17.31 6.60 1.82
CA GLN A 128 -18.62 7.23 2.00
C GLN A 128 -18.64 8.19 3.19
N SER A 129 -18.12 7.78 4.35
CA SER A 129 -17.98 8.66 5.52
C SER A 129 -17.18 9.93 5.17
N LEU A 130 -16.10 9.82 4.40
CA LEU A 130 -15.32 10.98 3.96
C LEU A 130 -16.03 11.86 2.92
N LEU A 131 -16.96 11.31 2.14
CA LEU A 131 -17.79 12.08 1.20
C LEU A 131 -18.92 12.83 1.91
N ARG A 132 -19.45 12.25 3.01
CA ARG A 132 -20.46 12.90 3.87
C ARG A 132 -19.87 13.90 4.86
N ALA A 133 -18.65 13.65 5.33
CA ALA A 133 -18.01 14.49 6.32
C ALA A 133 -17.69 15.90 5.79
N ASN A 134 -17.87 16.88 6.67
CA ASN A 134 -17.44 18.26 6.45
C ASN A 134 -16.03 18.52 6.99
N THR A 135 -15.60 17.75 8.00
CA THR A 135 -14.34 17.94 8.71
C THR A 135 -13.57 16.63 8.91
N LEU A 136 -12.29 16.74 9.26
CA LEU A 136 -11.42 15.62 9.58
C LEU A 136 -11.14 15.50 11.09
N PRO A 137 -11.09 14.28 11.63
CA PRO A 137 -11.38 13.02 10.92
C PRO A 137 -12.88 12.86 10.61
N PRO A 138 -13.26 11.95 9.70
CA PRO A 138 -14.66 11.60 9.51
C PRO A 138 -15.20 10.83 10.72
N GLU A 139 -16.53 10.84 10.86
CA GLU A 139 -17.24 9.97 11.79
C GLU A 139 -17.20 8.52 11.33
N ASP A 140 -17.14 7.61 12.30
CA ASP A 140 -17.05 6.18 12.11
C ASP A 140 -18.41 5.58 11.72
N MET A 141 -18.51 5.01 10.52
CA MET A 141 -19.76 4.41 10.07
C MET A 141 -20.18 3.20 10.89
N TRP A 142 -19.25 2.61 11.67
CA TRP A 142 -19.51 1.43 12.50
C TRP A 142 -19.57 1.74 13.99
N PHE A 143 -19.39 3.00 14.38
CA PHE A 143 -19.42 3.37 15.79
C PHE A 143 -19.90 4.82 15.95
N ALA A 144 -21.22 5.01 15.82
CA ALA A 144 -21.91 6.30 15.84
C ALA A 144 -21.47 7.24 17.00
N GLY A 145 -21.36 8.53 16.69
CA GLY A 145 -20.90 9.58 17.60
C GLY A 145 -19.38 9.63 17.83
N GLU A 146 -18.61 8.72 17.22
CA GLU A 146 -17.17 8.64 17.40
C GLU A 146 -16.40 8.83 16.08
N SER A 147 -15.21 9.40 16.15
CA SER A 147 -14.34 9.53 14.98
C SER A 147 -13.72 8.20 14.55
N VAL A 148 -13.49 8.00 13.26
CA VAL A 148 -12.77 6.82 12.71
C VAL A 148 -11.42 6.61 13.40
N GLN A 149 -11.17 5.37 13.84
CA GLN A 149 -9.89 4.93 14.43
C GLN A 149 -9.10 3.95 13.52
N TYR A 150 -9.16 4.18 12.21
CA TYR A 150 -8.44 3.40 11.17
C TYR A 150 -7.68 4.30 10.18
N TYR A 151 -6.89 3.67 9.30
CA TYR A 151 -6.11 4.34 8.25
C TYR A 151 -7.00 4.91 7.12
N TYR A 152 -7.60 6.08 7.32
CA TYR A 152 -8.46 6.71 6.30
C TYR A 152 -7.69 7.52 5.25
N GLY A 153 -6.35 7.67 5.37
CA GLY A 153 -5.59 8.62 4.56
C GLY A 153 -5.62 8.35 3.05
N GLY A 154 -5.65 7.08 2.62
CA GLY A 154 -5.77 6.75 1.20
C GLY A 154 -7.20 6.89 0.69
N HIS A 155 -8.21 6.59 1.52
CA HIS A 155 -9.61 6.88 1.22
C HIS A 155 -9.85 8.39 1.09
N LEU A 156 -9.11 9.23 1.84
CA LEU A 156 -9.12 10.68 1.65
C LEU A 156 -8.58 11.08 0.28
N VAL A 157 -7.57 10.39 -0.27
CA VAL A 157 -7.17 10.64 -1.67
C VAL A 157 -8.32 10.31 -2.63
N ALA A 158 -9.00 9.17 -2.41
CA ALA A 158 -10.12 8.77 -3.24
C ALA A 158 -11.30 9.77 -3.16
N SER A 159 -11.65 10.24 -1.96
CA SER A 159 -12.73 11.20 -1.77
C SER A 159 -12.41 12.57 -2.38
N LEU A 160 -11.16 13.03 -2.31
CA LEU A 160 -10.75 14.29 -2.96
C LEU A 160 -10.84 14.21 -4.49
N LEU A 161 -10.48 13.06 -5.07
CA LEU A 161 -10.62 12.83 -6.51
C LEU A 161 -12.08 12.70 -6.93
N ALA A 162 -12.91 12.04 -6.12
CA ALA A 162 -14.35 11.95 -6.32
C ALA A 162 -15.03 13.33 -6.28
N ARG A 163 -14.70 14.17 -5.29
CA ARG A 163 -15.16 15.57 -5.19
C ARG A 163 -14.69 16.39 -6.39
N LEU A 164 -13.43 16.29 -6.79
CA LEU A 164 -12.86 17.02 -7.93
C LEU A 164 -13.54 16.67 -9.26
N THR A 165 -13.98 15.43 -9.41
CA THR A 165 -14.60 14.90 -10.64
C THR A 165 -16.12 14.83 -10.57
N ASN A 166 -16.72 15.24 -9.44
CA ASN A 166 -18.13 15.08 -9.14
C ASN A 166 -18.66 13.66 -9.45
N THR A 167 -17.92 12.66 -8.98
CA THR A 167 -18.24 11.24 -9.19
C THR A 167 -18.75 10.61 -7.90
N SER A 168 -19.89 9.90 -7.95
CA SER A 168 -20.43 9.19 -6.78
C SER A 168 -19.54 8.03 -6.34
N ALA A 169 -19.62 7.66 -5.05
CA ALA A 169 -18.79 6.62 -4.45
C ALA A 169 -18.86 5.28 -5.22
N ARG A 170 -20.05 4.93 -5.72
CA ARG A 170 -20.32 3.69 -6.46
C ARG A 170 -19.40 3.50 -7.67
N PHE A 171 -18.97 4.58 -8.33
CA PHE A 171 -17.98 4.53 -9.43
C PHE A 171 -16.58 4.94 -8.97
N ALA A 172 -16.48 5.91 -8.05
CA ALA A 172 -15.21 6.46 -7.61
C ALA A 172 -14.32 5.41 -6.94
N TYR A 173 -14.90 4.42 -6.24
CA TYR A 173 -14.14 3.34 -5.60
C TYR A 173 -13.25 2.58 -6.61
N ASN A 174 -13.84 2.03 -7.67
CA ASN A 174 -13.12 1.26 -8.68
C ASN A 174 -12.18 2.12 -9.53
N LEU A 175 -12.54 3.39 -9.78
CA LEU A 175 -11.69 4.33 -10.53
C LEU A 175 -10.47 4.79 -9.71
N ALA A 176 -10.64 5.05 -8.42
CA ALA A 176 -9.54 5.37 -7.51
C ALA A 176 -8.61 4.16 -7.34
N HIS A 177 -9.18 2.97 -7.16
CA HIS A 177 -8.43 1.71 -7.12
C HIS A 177 -7.54 1.53 -8.37
N ALA A 178 -8.11 1.71 -9.57
CA ALA A 178 -7.34 1.68 -10.83
C ALA A 178 -6.27 2.79 -10.90
N GLY A 179 -6.57 3.98 -10.39
CA GLY A 179 -5.62 5.09 -10.30
C GLY A 179 -4.42 4.79 -9.40
N PHE A 180 -4.63 4.21 -8.21
CA PHE A 180 -3.55 3.81 -7.32
C PHE A 180 -2.62 2.77 -7.97
N TYR A 181 -3.19 1.76 -8.61
CA TYR A 181 -2.42 0.78 -9.38
C TYR A 181 -1.58 1.45 -10.49
N ALA A 182 -2.20 2.32 -11.29
CA ALA A 182 -1.52 3.02 -12.37
C ALA A 182 -0.40 3.93 -11.86
N MET A 183 -0.59 4.59 -10.71
CA MET A 183 0.44 5.42 -10.07
C MET A 183 1.65 4.59 -9.60
N VAL A 184 1.45 3.43 -8.96
CA VAL A 184 2.59 2.62 -8.49
C VAL A 184 3.39 2.02 -9.66
N VAL A 185 2.71 1.55 -10.71
CA VAL A 185 3.36 1.02 -11.92
C VAL A 185 4.17 2.12 -12.63
N THR A 186 3.58 3.32 -12.77
CA THR A 186 4.23 4.46 -13.43
C THR A 186 5.41 5.01 -12.61
N ALA A 187 5.29 5.01 -11.27
CA ALA A 187 6.38 5.39 -10.37
C ALA A 187 7.56 4.41 -10.46
N ALA A 188 7.28 3.10 -10.49
CA ALA A 188 8.30 2.07 -10.68
C ALA A 188 9.00 2.20 -12.05
N TYR A 189 8.23 2.47 -13.11
CA TYR A 189 8.76 2.75 -14.45
C TYR A 189 9.74 3.93 -14.43
N GLY A 190 9.31 5.08 -13.91
CA GLY A 190 10.13 6.30 -13.88
C GLY A 190 11.40 6.14 -13.03
N LEU A 191 11.26 5.58 -11.82
CA LEU A 191 12.41 5.35 -10.94
C LEU A 191 13.41 4.36 -11.55
N GLY A 192 12.94 3.21 -12.05
CA GLY A 192 13.79 2.22 -12.71
C GLY A 192 14.50 2.78 -13.94
N LYS A 193 13.77 3.51 -14.79
CA LYS A 193 14.32 4.21 -15.97
C LYS A 193 15.41 5.20 -15.58
N SER A 194 15.16 6.06 -14.59
CA SER A 194 16.10 7.10 -14.17
C SER A 194 17.34 6.55 -13.44
N ILE A 195 17.23 5.41 -12.74
CA ILE A 195 18.41 4.71 -12.20
C ILE A 195 19.23 4.12 -13.35
N ALA A 196 18.60 3.37 -14.25
CA ALA A 196 19.25 2.69 -15.36
C ALA A 196 19.95 3.66 -16.31
N ALA A 197 19.34 4.78 -16.64
CA ALA A 197 19.91 5.76 -17.55
C ALA A 197 21.21 6.36 -17.02
N HIS A 198 21.24 6.72 -15.73
CA HIS A 198 22.47 7.18 -15.07
C HIS A 198 23.58 6.11 -15.05
N ARG A 199 23.21 4.83 -15.00
CA ARG A 199 24.15 3.70 -15.09
C ARG A 199 24.65 3.43 -16.51
N GLY A 200 24.11 4.10 -17.53
CA GLY A 200 24.37 3.82 -18.94
C GLY A 200 23.69 2.54 -19.44
N TYR A 201 22.66 2.07 -18.73
CA TYR A 201 21.86 0.91 -19.15
C TYR A 201 20.69 1.35 -20.04
N PRO A 202 20.09 0.44 -20.83
CA PRO A 202 18.87 0.70 -21.60
C PRO A 202 17.71 1.15 -20.71
N ALA A 203 17.53 2.47 -20.60
CA ALA A 203 16.66 3.10 -19.61
C ALA A 203 15.19 2.64 -19.71
N ARG A 204 14.61 2.68 -20.92
CA ARG A 204 13.23 2.25 -21.15
C ARG A 204 12.99 0.77 -20.85
N LEU A 205 13.98 -0.08 -21.15
CA LEU A 205 13.89 -1.52 -20.86
C LEU A 205 13.90 -1.78 -19.35
N ALA A 206 14.76 -1.08 -18.60
CA ALA A 206 14.78 -1.18 -17.14
C ALA A 206 13.50 -0.63 -16.51
N GLY A 207 13.00 0.52 -16.98
CA GLY A 207 11.70 1.04 -16.56
C GLY A 207 10.56 0.07 -16.84
N GLY A 208 10.49 -0.51 -18.05
CA GLY A 208 9.50 -1.52 -18.41
C GLY A 208 9.60 -2.79 -17.56
N ALA A 209 10.82 -3.27 -17.27
CA ALA A 209 11.04 -4.40 -16.39
C ALA A 209 10.60 -4.11 -14.94
N SER A 210 10.93 -2.92 -14.40
CA SER A 210 10.49 -2.49 -13.08
C SER A 210 8.96 -2.38 -13.02
N ALA A 211 8.32 -1.81 -14.03
CA ALA A 211 6.87 -1.72 -14.15
C ALA A 211 6.19 -3.10 -14.17
N LEU A 212 6.75 -4.05 -14.90
CA LEU A 212 6.24 -5.43 -14.96
C LEU A 212 6.41 -6.17 -13.63
N PHE A 213 7.60 -6.12 -13.02
CA PHE A 213 7.85 -6.82 -11.76
C PHE A 213 7.03 -6.24 -10.60
N VAL A 214 6.69 -4.95 -10.66
CA VAL A 214 5.79 -4.31 -9.69
C VAL A 214 4.34 -4.62 -10.02
N GLY A 215 3.89 -4.41 -11.25
CA GLY A 215 2.46 -4.46 -11.60
C GLY A 215 1.89 -5.85 -11.86
N PHE A 216 2.71 -6.81 -12.31
CA PHE A 216 2.19 -8.08 -12.85
C PHE A 216 2.85 -9.33 -12.27
N ALA A 217 4.13 -9.25 -11.86
CA ALA A 217 4.85 -10.42 -11.39
C ALA A 217 4.37 -10.93 -10.01
N SER A 218 4.57 -12.23 -9.78
CA SER A 218 4.30 -12.94 -8.53
C SER A 218 5.55 -13.63 -7.98
N ASN A 219 5.41 -14.24 -6.80
CA ASN A 219 6.39 -15.17 -6.25
C ASN A 219 6.46 -16.49 -7.04
N LEU A 220 7.36 -17.39 -6.63
CA LEU A 220 7.67 -18.63 -7.34
C LEU A 220 6.75 -19.81 -6.98
N LEU A 221 5.66 -19.61 -6.23
CA LEU A 221 4.85 -20.73 -5.77
C LEU A 221 4.19 -21.50 -6.92
N VAL A 222 3.48 -20.78 -7.79
CA VAL A 222 2.77 -21.37 -8.93
C VAL A 222 3.73 -22.10 -9.89
N PRO A 223 4.84 -21.49 -10.36
CA PRO A 223 5.79 -22.22 -11.20
C PRO A 223 6.42 -23.41 -10.47
N ALA A 224 6.71 -23.31 -9.16
CA ALA A 224 7.21 -24.45 -8.40
C ALA A 224 6.20 -25.61 -8.36
N LYS A 225 4.92 -25.32 -8.10
CA LYS A 225 3.85 -26.33 -8.11
C LYS A 225 3.65 -26.96 -9.49
N LEU A 226 3.76 -26.19 -10.57
CA LEU A 226 3.71 -26.73 -11.93
C LEU A 226 4.88 -27.66 -12.26
N ILE A 227 6.06 -27.38 -11.73
CA ILE A 227 7.21 -28.30 -11.85
C ILE A 227 6.90 -29.60 -11.10
N LEU A 228 6.33 -29.53 -9.89
CA LEU A 228 5.94 -30.72 -9.12
C LEU A 228 4.86 -31.56 -9.83
N LEU A 229 3.95 -30.91 -10.55
CA LEU A 229 2.90 -31.59 -11.33
C LEU A 229 3.47 -32.51 -12.43
N VAL A 230 4.59 -32.13 -13.04
CA VAL A 230 5.20 -32.89 -14.16
C VAL A 230 6.28 -33.87 -13.72
N LEU A 231 6.69 -33.83 -12.45
CA LEU A 231 7.71 -34.72 -11.90
C LEU A 231 7.10 -36.07 -11.44
N PRO A 232 7.90 -37.16 -11.45
CA PRO A 232 7.47 -38.43 -10.85
C PRO A 232 7.10 -38.28 -9.37
N GLY A 233 6.02 -38.93 -8.92
CA GLY A 233 5.43 -38.74 -7.58
C GLY A 233 6.42 -38.79 -6.41
N ALA A 234 7.33 -39.77 -6.38
CA ALA A 234 8.33 -39.88 -5.32
C ALA A 234 9.32 -38.68 -5.29
N ILE A 235 9.63 -38.09 -6.44
CA ILE A 235 10.47 -36.90 -6.54
C ILE A 235 9.65 -35.68 -6.09
N SER A 236 8.39 -35.59 -6.52
CA SER A 236 7.50 -34.50 -6.12
C SER A 236 7.28 -34.45 -4.61
N GLU A 237 7.07 -35.59 -3.96
CA GLU A 237 6.96 -35.70 -2.50
C GLU A 237 8.25 -35.27 -1.80
N ALA A 238 9.41 -35.75 -2.27
CA ALA A 238 10.71 -35.37 -1.69
C ALA A 238 10.98 -33.86 -1.81
N VAL A 239 10.72 -33.27 -2.98
CA VAL A 239 10.92 -31.82 -3.21
C VAL A 239 9.90 -31.00 -2.43
N ALA A 240 8.63 -31.42 -2.38
CA ALA A 240 7.59 -30.76 -1.59
C ALA A 240 7.93 -30.75 -0.09
N GLY A 241 8.45 -31.87 0.44
CA GLY A 241 8.94 -31.96 1.82
C GLY A 241 10.10 -31.01 2.12
N ILE A 242 11.05 -30.85 1.19
CA ILE A 242 12.18 -29.90 1.34
C ILE A 242 11.70 -28.44 1.28
N LEU A 243 10.76 -28.13 0.39
CA LEU A 243 10.25 -26.77 0.21
C LEU A 243 9.18 -26.38 1.25
N GLY A 244 8.65 -27.37 1.99
CA GLY A 244 7.64 -27.16 3.03
C GLY A 244 6.24 -26.94 2.48
N PHE A 245 5.86 -27.62 1.39
CA PHE A 245 4.53 -27.49 0.77
C PHE A 245 3.73 -28.78 0.80
N GLU A 246 2.42 -28.62 0.91
CA GLU A 246 1.47 -29.68 0.62
C GLU A 246 1.30 -29.86 -0.90
N LEU A 247 1.27 -31.11 -1.35
CA LEU A 247 0.90 -31.49 -2.72
C LEU A 247 -0.61 -31.31 -2.91
N ARG A 248 -1.04 -30.06 -3.07
CA ARG A 248 -2.44 -29.65 -3.30
C ARG A 248 -2.54 -28.49 -4.30
N GLY A 249 -3.73 -28.31 -4.86
CA GLY A 249 -4.01 -27.27 -5.84
C GLY A 249 -3.31 -27.56 -7.18
N VAL A 250 -2.65 -26.55 -7.73
CA VAL A 250 -1.89 -26.62 -9.01
C VAL A 250 -0.84 -27.74 -9.07
N ALA A 251 -0.38 -28.25 -7.92
CA ALA A 251 0.52 -29.41 -7.89
C ALA A 251 -0.16 -30.74 -8.30
N ILE A 252 -1.49 -30.77 -8.34
CA ILE A 252 -2.31 -31.94 -8.75
C ILE A 252 -2.97 -31.70 -10.11
N SER A 253 -3.54 -30.50 -10.34
CA SER A 253 -4.18 -30.14 -11.60
C SER A 253 -4.23 -28.62 -11.81
N LEU A 254 -4.14 -28.18 -13.06
CA LEU A 254 -4.32 -26.77 -13.44
C LEU A 254 -5.72 -26.23 -13.10
N SER A 255 -6.75 -27.09 -13.10
CA SER A 255 -8.13 -26.71 -12.75
C SER A 255 -8.28 -26.29 -11.29
N GLU A 256 -7.36 -26.72 -10.42
CA GLU A 256 -7.35 -26.42 -8.99
C GLU A 256 -6.59 -25.13 -8.66
N PHE A 257 -6.36 -24.27 -9.66
CA PHE A 257 -5.73 -22.97 -9.43
C PHE A 257 -6.64 -22.07 -8.60
N ASN A 258 -6.09 -21.56 -7.51
CA ASN A 258 -6.71 -20.54 -6.68
C ASN A 258 -5.74 -19.36 -6.50
N TYR A 259 -6.19 -18.16 -6.88
CA TYR A 259 -5.37 -16.95 -6.81
C TYR A 259 -4.97 -16.58 -5.37
N TRP A 260 -5.71 -17.04 -4.34
CA TRP A 260 -5.41 -16.86 -2.92
C TRP A 260 -4.15 -17.59 -2.46
N THR A 261 -3.80 -18.72 -3.08
CA THR A 261 -2.73 -19.59 -2.56
C THR A 261 -1.37 -18.89 -2.57
N ALA A 262 -1.13 -18.00 -3.53
CA ALA A 262 0.15 -17.31 -3.66
C ALA A 262 0.36 -16.18 -2.63
N SER A 263 -0.67 -15.75 -1.90
CA SER A 263 -0.56 -14.66 -0.91
C SER A 263 -0.39 -15.13 0.54
N ARG A 264 -0.39 -16.44 0.81
CA ARG A 264 -0.33 -17.03 2.17
C ARG A 264 0.71 -18.16 2.23
N ILE A 265 1.94 -17.86 1.86
CA ILE A 265 3.04 -18.84 1.76
C ILE A 265 3.76 -18.97 3.10
N ILE A 266 3.92 -17.85 3.82
CA ILE A 266 4.49 -17.85 5.16
C ILE A 266 3.40 -18.26 6.16
N PRO A 267 3.58 -19.38 6.87
CA PRO A 267 2.55 -19.92 7.78
C PRO A 267 2.08 -18.90 8.81
N GLY A 268 0.76 -18.84 9.03
CA GLY A 268 0.14 -17.92 10.00
C GLY A 268 0.23 -16.43 9.63
N THR A 269 0.62 -16.10 8.39
CA THR A 269 0.75 -14.72 7.91
C THR A 269 0.13 -14.50 6.53
N ILE A 270 0.02 -13.24 6.13
CA ILE A 270 -0.41 -12.84 4.78
C ILE A 270 0.76 -12.09 4.13
N ASN A 271 1.25 -12.56 2.99
CA ASN A 271 2.44 -12.05 2.29
C ASN A 271 2.10 -11.67 0.84
N GLU A 272 1.26 -10.68 0.69
CA GLU A 272 0.72 -10.23 -0.61
C GLU A 272 1.76 -9.51 -1.48
N PHE A 273 1.46 -9.49 -2.77
CA PHE A 273 2.19 -8.75 -3.80
C PHE A 273 1.17 -7.95 -4.64
N PRO A 274 1.59 -6.91 -5.38
CA PRO A 274 0.66 -5.94 -5.96
C PRO A 274 -0.46 -6.57 -6.78
N LEU A 275 -0.15 -7.44 -7.76
CA LEU A 275 -1.20 -8.01 -8.61
C LEU A 275 -2.26 -8.77 -7.80
N PHE A 276 -1.87 -9.54 -6.78
CA PHE A 276 -2.83 -10.21 -5.89
C PHE A 276 -3.76 -9.18 -5.22
N GLY A 277 -3.18 -8.16 -4.57
CA GLY A 277 -3.96 -7.20 -3.80
C GLY A 277 -4.93 -6.43 -4.69
N TRP A 278 -4.46 -5.92 -5.83
CA TRP A 278 -5.30 -5.17 -6.76
C TRP A 278 -6.33 -6.06 -7.47
N LEU A 279 -6.07 -7.36 -7.65
CA LEU A 279 -7.10 -8.29 -8.12
C LEU A 279 -8.20 -8.50 -7.08
N ASN A 280 -7.85 -8.49 -5.79
CA ASN A 280 -8.84 -8.68 -4.72
C ASN A 280 -9.86 -7.53 -4.67
N GLY A 281 -9.44 -6.30 -5.01
CA GLY A 281 -10.32 -5.14 -5.10
C GLY A 281 -10.44 -4.32 -3.82
N ASP A 282 -9.70 -4.66 -2.75
CA ASP A 282 -9.67 -3.85 -1.54
C ASP A 282 -8.80 -2.61 -1.74
N MET A 283 -9.25 -1.48 -1.20
CA MET A 283 -8.45 -0.28 -1.10
C MET A 283 -7.71 -0.26 0.24
N HIS A 284 -6.99 -1.34 0.56
CA HIS A 284 -6.25 -1.41 1.81
C HIS A 284 -5.14 -0.34 1.89
N ALA A 285 -4.96 0.20 3.09
CA ALA A 285 -3.93 1.17 3.46
C ALA A 285 -2.54 0.90 2.87
N HIS A 286 -2.03 -0.32 3.07
CA HIS A 286 -0.69 -0.72 2.66
C HIS A 286 -0.52 -0.76 1.13
N MET A 287 -1.59 -1.02 0.38
CA MET A 287 -1.61 -0.98 -1.09
C MET A 287 -1.60 0.46 -1.60
N MET A 288 -2.49 1.30 -1.10
CA MET A 288 -2.61 2.72 -1.47
C MET A 288 -1.37 3.54 -1.11
N SER A 289 -0.58 3.09 -0.12
CA SER A 289 0.65 3.80 0.28
C SER A 289 1.81 3.67 -0.72
N THR A 290 1.79 2.65 -1.59
CA THR A 290 2.94 2.29 -2.44
C THR A 290 3.37 3.36 -3.45
N PRO A 291 2.47 4.12 -4.12
CA PRO A 291 2.91 5.18 -5.03
C PRO A 291 3.67 6.30 -4.29
N PHE A 292 3.26 6.60 -3.06
CA PHE A 292 3.89 7.64 -2.22
C PHE A 292 5.22 7.16 -1.62
N LEU A 293 5.34 5.86 -1.32
CA LEU A 293 6.63 5.27 -0.96
C LEU A 293 7.64 5.38 -2.11
N LEU A 294 7.21 5.11 -3.35
CA LEU A 294 8.07 5.26 -4.54
C LEU A 294 8.34 6.73 -4.90
N LEU A 295 7.41 7.65 -4.62
CA LEU A 295 7.68 9.10 -4.64
C LEU A 295 8.82 9.45 -3.67
N GLY A 296 8.75 8.95 -2.43
CA GLY A 296 9.80 9.13 -1.43
C GLY A 296 11.15 8.56 -1.88
N ALA A 297 11.15 7.33 -2.42
CA ALA A 297 12.35 6.71 -3.00
C ALA A 297 12.93 7.51 -4.17
N THR A 298 12.08 8.14 -4.99
CA THR A 298 12.52 8.97 -6.12
C THR A 298 13.10 10.32 -5.67
N ILE A 299 12.53 10.94 -4.63
CA ILE A 299 13.10 12.13 -3.97
C ILE A 299 14.47 11.79 -3.37
N LEU A 300 14.57 10.63 -2.71
CA LEU A 300 15.82 10.11 -2.17
C LEU A 300 16.85 9.82 -3.26
N TYR A 301 16.43 9.31 -4.43
CA TYR A 301 17.31 9.19 -5.59
C TYR A 301 17.79 10.57 -6.08
N GLY A 302 16.90 11.56 -6.13
CA GLY A 302 17.25 12.95 -6.41
C GLY A 302 18.32 13.49 -5.43
N TYR A 303 18.21 13.15 -4.14
CA TYR A 303 19.22 13.49 -3.14
C TYR A 303 20.54 12.75 -3.39
N TYR A 304 20.47 11.44 -3.66
CA TYR A 304 21.63 10.59 -3.97
C TYR A 304 22.42 11.11 -5.17
N ARG A 305 21.73 11.70 -6.16
CA ARG A 305 22.29 12.33 -7.35
C ARG A 305 22.80 13.76 -7.14
N THR A 306 22.51 14.37 -5.99
CA THR A 306 22.87 15.77 -5.71
C THR A 306 24.26 15.84 -5.04
N PRO A 307 25.26 16.50 -5.66
CA PRO A 307 26.61 16.66 -5.15
C PRO A 307 26.71 17.40 -3.82
N ALA A 308 27.85 17.26 -3.15
CA ALA A 308 28.10 17.81 -1.81
C ALA A 308 28.03 19.34 -1.76
N GLU A 309 28.36 20.01 -2.88
CA GLU A 309 28.41 21.46 -3.02
C GLU A 309 26.99 22.06 -3.04
N SER A 310 26.00 21.29 -3.51
CA SER A 310 24.60 21.71 -3.63
C SER A 310 23.81 21.54 -2.32
N ARG A 311 24.35 22.03 -1.20
CA ARG A 311 23.79 21.83 0.16
C ARG A 311 22.31 22.23 0.27
N GLY A 312 21.93 23.40 -0.26
CA GLY A 312 20.55 23.89 -0.19
C GLY A 312 19.54 22.94 -0.85
N ARG A 313 19.89 22.40 -2.03
CA ARG A 313 19.06 21.42 -2.73
C ARG A 313 18.93 20.11 -1.94
N ARG A 314 20.03 19.64 -1.35
CA ARG A 314 20.02 18.43 -0.50
C ARG A 314 19.10 18.58 0.70
N LEU A 315 19.20 19.71 1.40
CA LEU A 315 18.32 20.02 2.53
C LEU A 315 16.86 20.18 2.10
N GLY A 316 16.61 20.83 0.95
CA GLY A 316 15.25 20.95 0.41
C GLY A 316 14.60 19.60 0.08
N LEU A 317 15.36 18.66 -0.51
CA LEU A 317 14.87 17.31 -0.81
C LEU A 317 14.57 16.52 0.47
N LEU A 318 15.43 16.61 1.48
CA LEU A 318 15.18 16.00 2.79
C LEU A 318 13.98 16.64 3.51
N GLY A 319 13.83 17.96 3.42
CA GLY A 319 12.69 18.69 3.98
C GLY A 319 11.36 18.28 3.34
N ALA A 320 11.34 18.02 2.03
CA ALA A 320 10.15 17.55 1.31
C ALA A 320 9.69 16.14 1.78
N LEU A 321 10.59 15.31 2.32
CA LEU A 321 10.24 14.00 2.86
C LEU A 321 9.46 14.08 4.17
N GLY A 322 9.56 15.18 4.93
CA GLY A 322 8.85 15.34 6.20
C GLY A 322 7.32 15.31 6.03
N PRO A 323 6.73 16.23 5.24
CA PRO A 323 5.31 16.20 4.93
C PRO A 323 4.87 14.90 4.24
N LEU A 324 5.71 14.32 3.38
CA LEU A 324 5.41 13.02 2.76
C LEU A 324 5.36 11.88 3.80
N ALA A 325 6.24 11.92 4.81
CA ALA A 325 6.20 10.98 5.92
C ALA A 325 4.91 11.14 6.74
N ALA A 326 4.42 12.37 6.92
CA ALA A 326 3.11 12.61 7.55
C ALA A 326 1.97 11.95 6.76
N MET A 327 1.97 12.10 5.42
CA MET A 327 1.00 11.42 4.57
C MET A 327 1.10 9.90 4.70
N LEU A 328 2.31 9.35 4.65
CA LEU A 328 2.51 7.91 4.83
C LEU A 328 2.00 7.43 6.18
N ALA A 329 2.17 8.19 7.27
CA ALA A 329 1.64 7.83 8.58
C ALA A 329 0.11 7.65 8.57
N VAL A 330 -0.62 8.55 7.91
CA VAL A 330 -2.10 8.52 7.89
C VAL A 330 -2.64 7.53 6.84
N VAL A 331 -1.97 7.40 5.68
CA VAL A 331 -2.35 6.45 4.63
C VAL A 331 -2.04 5.01 5.05
N ASN A 332 -0.88 4.77 5.66
CA ASN A 332 -0.45 3.48 6.18
C ASN A 332 0.66 3.66 7.22
N THR A 333 0.34 3.65 8.50
CA THR A 333 1.32 3.83 9.60
C THR A 333 2.56 2.96 9.44
N TRP A 334 2.44 1.75 8.89
CA TRP A 334 3.56 0.84 8.65
C TRP A 334 4.58 1.35 7.62
N SER A 335 4.20 2.27 6.74
CA SER A 335 5.10 2.91 5.78
C SER A 335 5.87 4.10 6.37
N PHE A 336 5.44 4.61 7.52
CA PHE A 336 6.11 5.72 8.22
C PHE A 336 7.56 5.38 8.63
N PRO A 337 7.86 4.29 9.37
CA PRO A 337 9.24 3.93 9.68
C PRO A 337 10.06 3.60 8.43
N SER A 338 9.45 3.07 7.37
CA SER A 338 10.13 2.70 6.14
C SER A 338 10.71 3.89 5.39
N ILE A 339 10.00 5.03 5.32
CA ILE A 339 10.57 6.22 4.68
C ILE A 339 11.73 6.82 5.49
N GLY A 340 11.67 6.72 6.82
CA GLY A 340 12.79 7.05 7.70
C GLY A 340 13.99 6.14 7.45
N GLY A 341 13.78 4.82 7.42
CA GLY A 341 14.82 3.82 7.12
C GLY A 341 15.44 4.02 5.74
N LEU A 342 14.64 4.26 4.70
CA LEU A 342 15.14 4.59 3.36
C LEU A 342 15.94 5.89 3.34
N THR A 343 15.55 6.88 4.15
CA THR A 343 16.34 8.10 4.33
C THR A 343 17.69 7.80 4.96
N VAL A 344 17.74 7.01 6.03
CA VAL A 344 19.00 6.57 6.66
C VAL A 344 19.89 5.86 5.64
N LEU A 345 19.37 4.84 4.95
CA LEU A 345 20.13 4.09 3.95
C LEU A 345 20.64 4.98 2.82
N THR A 346 19.81 5.88 2.30
CA THR A 346 20.20 6.80 1.23
C THR A 346 21.29 7.76 1.69
N VAL A 347 21.14 8.38 2.86
CA VAL A 347 22.09 9.37 3.39
C VAL A 347 23.42 8.71 3.73
N ALA A 348 23.39 7.50 4.28
CA ALA A 348 24.59 6.72 4.56
C ALA A 348 25.31 6.32 3.25
N LEU A 349 24.59 5.83 2.25
CA LEU A 349 25.19 5.22 1.05
C LEU A 349 25.37 6.18 -0.12
N ALA A 350 24.89 7.42 -0.02
CA ALA A 350 25.08 8.45 -1.03
C ALA A 350 26.58 8.73 -1.27
N PRO A 351 26.99 8.94 -2.54
CA PRO A 351 28.37 9.31 -2.86
C PRO A 351 28.81 10.58 -2.10
N ALA A 352 27.94 11.58 -2.05
CA ALA A 352 28.22 12.83 -1.36
C ALA A 352 28.10 12.67 0.17
N SER A 353 29.18 12.97 0.90
CA SER A 353 29.23 12.84 2.36
C SER A 353 28.10 13.58 3.08
N PRO A 354 27.45 12.99 4.10
CA PRO A 354 26.45 13.69 4.91
C PRO A 354 27.07 14.81 5.75
N THR A 355 28.38 14.82 6.00
CA THR A 355 29.06 15.95 6.68
C THR A 355 28.92 17.26 5.91
N SER A 356 28.69 17.19 4.58
CA SER A 356 28.40 18.39 3.78
C SER A 356 27.07 19.07 4.11
N LEU A 357 26.14 18.38 4.79
CA LEU A 357 24.90 18.96 5.30
C LEU A 357 25.14 19.89 6.49
N LEU A 358 26.25 19.69 7.21
CA LEU A 358 26.61 20.48 8.38
C LEU A 358 27.04 21.91 8.00
N PRO A 359 26.79 22.91 8.86
CA PRO A 359 27.40 24.22 8.73
C PRO A 359 28.93 24.14 8.81
N THR A 360 29.64 25.09 8.17
CA THR A 360 31.12 25.09 8.08
C THR A 360 31.83 24.98 9.44
N ARG A 361 31.26 25.57 10.50
CA ARG A 361 31.81 25.49 11.86
C ARG A 361 31.77 24.07 12.45
N ALA A 362 30.73 23.30 12.14
CA ALA A 362 30.56 21.93 12.63
C ALA A 362 31.33 20.90 11.81
N LYS A 363 31.66 21.19 10.54
CA LYS A 363 32.52 20.32 9.70
C LYS A 363 33.90 20.11 10.30
N LYS A 364 34.50 21.16 10.89
CA LYS A 364 35.81 21.07 11.54
C LYS A 364 35.87 20.04 12.68
N LEU A 365 34.73 19.72 13.31
CA LEU A 365 34.65 18.71 14.38
C LEU A 365 34.66 17.26 13.83
N THR A 366 34.38 17.09 12.54
CA THR A 366 34.31 15.80 11.85
C THR A 366 35.53 15.48 11.00
N ASP A 367 36.44 16.44 10.76
CA ASP A 367 37.51 16.35 9.76
C ASP A 367 38.81 15.64 10.25
N ALA A 368 38.85 15.08 11.46
CA ALA A 368 40.07 14.56 12.09
C ALA A 368 39.98 13.07 12.50
N GLY A 369 39.50 12.20 11.61
CA GLY A 369 39.28 10.77 11.89
C GLY A 369 39.99 9.83 10.92
N GLY A 370 40.25 8.59 11.38
CA GLY A 370 40.50 7.46 10.47
C GLY A 370 39.18 6.91 9.91
N TRP A 371 39.25 6.01 8.92
CA TRP A 371 38.08 5.47 8.19
C TRP A 371 36.92 5.03 9.09
N VAL A 372 37.20 4.36 10.21
CA VAL A 372 36.18 3.91 11.18
C VAL A 372 35.37 5.09 11.74
N ARG A 373 36.05 6.18 12.12
CA ARG A 373 35.40 7.37 12.68
C ARG A 373 34.57 8.09 11.62
N ASP A 374 35.04 8.16 10.38
CA ASP A 374 34.31 8.76 9.27
C ASP A 374 33.04 7.97 8.96
N GLU A 375 33.13 6.65 8.97
CA GLU A 375 32.01 5.76 8.72
C GLU A 375 30.98 5.80 9.85
N LEU A 376 31.43 5.84 11.11
CA LEU A 376 30.55 6.06 12.26
C LEU A 376 29.85 7.42 12.17
N THR A 377 30.59 8.49 11.85
CA THR A 377 30.03 9.84 11.69
C THR A 377 28.95 9.86 10.60
N ARG A 378 29.23 9.21 9.47
CA ARG A 378 28.29 9.10 8.35
C ARG A 378 26.98 8.42 8.74
N HIS A 379 27.05 7.27 9.41
CA HIS A 379 25.85 6.55 9.84
C HIS A 379 25.09 7.29 10.93
N THR A 380 25.79 7.91 11.89
CA THR A 380 25.14 8.74 12.91
C THR A 380 24.40 9.91 12.29
N LEU A 381 25.01 10.64 11.35
CA LEU A 381 24.34 11.73 10.64
C LEU A 381 23.17 11.24 9.78
N ALA A 382 23.30 10.05 9.19
CA ALA A 382 22.20 9.42 8.45
C ALA A 382 21.00 9.11 9.34
N VAL A 383 21.25 8.52 10.52
CA VAL A 383 20.22 8.24 11.54
C VAL A 383 19.56 9.54 12.02
N ILE A 384 20.35 10.56 12.37
CA ILE A 384 19.81 11.88 12.77
C ILE A 384 18.92 12.46 11.67
N THR A 385 19.33 12.35 10.40
CA THR A 385 18.55 12.85 9.27
C THR A 385 17.24 12.07 9.11
N GLY A 386 17.28 10.74 9.18
CA GLY A 386 16.08 9.90 9.11
C GLY A 386 15.11 10.19 10.26
N VAL A 387 15.62 10.31 11.49
CA VAL A 387 14.84 10.71 12.66
C VAL A 387 14.26 12.11 12.49
N GLY A 388 15.01 13.06 11.92
CA GLY A 388 14.51 14.41 11.63
C GLY A 388 13.36 14.42 10.63
N VAL A 389 13.43 13.61 9.56
CA VAL A 389 12.33 13.42 8.61
C VAL A 389 11.08 12.86 9.31
N LEU A 390 11.25 11.81 10.13
CA LEU A 390 10.15 11.23 10.90
C LEU A 390 9.60 12.22 11.93
N ALA A 391 10.44 13.02 12.59
CA ALA A 391 9.97 14.02 13.55
C ALA A 391 9.09 15.07 12.89
N ILE A 392 9.48 15.59 11.72
CA ILE A 392 8.65 16.52 10.94
C ILE A 392 7.34 15.84 10.54
N GLY A 393 7.41 14.61 10.02
CA GLY A 393 6.23 13.85 9.64
C GLY A 393 5.29 13.58 10.80
N GLY A 394 5.83 13.23 11.97
CA GLY A 394 5.10 12.99 13.21
C GLY A 394 4.43 14.24 13.75
N VAL A 395 5.08 15.40 13.66
CA VAL A 395 4.46 16.68 14.05
C VAL A 395 3.28 17.03 13.13
N VAL A 396 3.45 16.90 11.81
CA VAL A 396 2.36 17.22 10.86
C VAL A 396 1.21 16.21 10.99
N SER A 397 1.51 14.93 11.20
CA SER A 397 0.50 13.89 11.41
C SER A 397 0.01 13.77 12.85
N LEU A 398 0.49 14.59 13.79
CA LEU A 398 0.23 14.48 15.23
C LEU A 398 -1.25 14.26 15.57
N PRO A 399 -2.21 14.98 14.97
CA PRO A 399 -3.58 14.80 15.40
C PRO A 399 -4.19 13.44 15.00
N PHE A 400 -3.70 12.80 13.93
CA PHE A 400 -4.08 11.42 13.62
C PHE A 400 -3.57 10.47 14.70
N TRP A 401 -2.33 10.67 15.18
CA TRP A 401 -1.77 9.86 16.27
C TRP A 401 -2.52 10.01 17.59
N LEU A 402 -2.96 11.22 17.92
CA LEU A 402 -3.74 11.47 19.13
C LEU A 402 -5.12 10.80 19.12
N GLN A 403 -5.60 10.43 17.93
CA GLN A 403 -6.95 9.90 17.73
C GLN A 403 -6.98 8.41 17.41
N ALA A 404 -6.02 7.92 16.63
CA ALA A 404 -5.86 6.51 16.25
C ALA A 404 -5.09 5.68 17.29
N ALA A 405 -4.61 6.30 18.37
CA ALA A 405 -3.93 5.63 19.48
C ALA A 405 -4.95 4.98 20.43
N SER A 406 -5.51 3.85 20.01
CA SER A 406 -6.38 3.02 20.83
C SER A 406 -6.02 1.53 20.69
N GLY A 407 -6.02 0.82 21.81
CA GLY A 407 -5.65 -0.58 21.93
C GLY A 407 -4.20 -0.80 22.41
N GLN A 408 -4.04 -1.65 23.42
CA GLN A 408 -2.77 -2.00 24.09
C GLN A 408 -1.74 -2.61 23.11
N ARG A 409 -0.99 -1.75 22.41
CA ARG A 409 -0.02 -2.12 21.37
C ARG A 409 1.39 -2.20 21.96
N GLY A 410 1.91 -3.41 22.09
CA GLY A 410 3.30 -3.66 22.50
C GLY A 410 4.17 -4.06 21.32
N ILE A 411 5.49 -3.95 21.46
CA ILE A 411 6.44 -4.58 20.53
C ILE A 411 6.67 -6.01 20.98
N GLY A 412 6.43 -6.96 20.08
CA GLY A 412 6.81 -8.36 20.22
C GLY A 412 8.19 -8.63 19.62
N TRP A 413 8.90 -9.60 20.20
CA TRP A 413 10.26 -9.97 19.84
C TRP A 413 10.34 -11.47 19.56
N LEU A 414 11.18 -11.85 18.60
CA LEU A 414 11.48 -13.25 18.27
C LEU A 414 10.22 -14.12 18.04
N PRO A 415 9.36 -13.74 17.07
CA PRO A 415 8.23 -14.58 16.67
C PRO A 415 8.70 -15.90 16.05
N GLU A 416 7.77 -16.80 15.75
CA GLU A 416 8.06 -17.95 14.89
C GLU A 416 8.61 -17.49 13.53
N ARG A 417 9.76 -18.08 13.17
CA ARG A 417 10.59 -17.67 12.03
C ARG A 417 10.19 -18.45 10.78
N SER A 418 10.33 -17.81 9.63
CA SER A 418 10.03 -18.44 8.34
C SER A 418 11.07 -19.52 8.01
N GLY A 419 10.58 -20.67 7.54
CA GLY A 419 11.45 -21.72 6.99
C GLY A 419 12.16 -21.31 5.69
N LEU A 420 13.30 -21.95 5.40
CA LEU A 420 14.12 -21.64 4.23
C LEU A 420 13.35 -21.80 2.90
N GLY A 421 12.63 -22.91 2.73
CA GLY A 421 11.89 -23.21 1.49
C GLY A 421 10.85 -22.13 1.16
N VAL A 422 10.08 -21.72 2.16
CA VAL A 422 9.09 -20.64 2.07
C VAL A 422 9.76 -19.32 1.65
N LEU A 423 10.85 -18.91 2.31
CA LEU A 423 11.55 -17.67 1.97
C LEU A 423 12.16 -17.69 0.56
N VAL A 424 12.68 -18.83 0.12
CA VAL A 424 13.19 -19.03 -1.25
C VAL A 424 12.04 -18.91 -2.27
N ILE A 425 10.83 -19.33 -1.94
CA ILE A 425 9.71 -19.25 -2.87
C ILE A 425 9.18 -17.82 -2.96
N VAL A 426 9.09 -17.12 -1.83
CA VAL A 426 8.63 -15.74 -1.79
C VAL A 426 9.65 -14.77 -2.42
N HIS A 427 10.94 -14.95 -2.13
CA HIS A 427 11.98 -14.00 -2.52
C HIS A 427 13.01 -14.52 -3.54
N GLY A 428 12.93 -15.79 -3.97
CA GLY A 428 13.99 -16.45 -4.75
C GLY A 428 14.32 -15.77 -6.07
N ALA A 429 13.33 -15.22 -6.76
CA ALA A 429 13.54 -14.44 -7.99
C ALA A 429 14.42 -13.21 -7.72
N PHE A 430 14.13 -12.46 -6.65
CA PHE A 430 14.91 -11.31 -6.20
C PHE A 430 16.32 -11.74 -5.77
N LEU A 431 16.42 -12.77 -4.93
CA LEU A 431 17.70 -13.27 -4.41
C LEU A 431 18.63 -13.73 -5.53
N ALA A 432 18.11 -14.45 -6.53
CA ALA A 432 18.90 -14.90 -7.67
C ALA A 432 19.48 -13.72 -8.47
N VAL A 433 18.66 -12.71 -8.78
CA VAL A 433 19.11 -11.52 -9.53
C VAL A 433 20.11 -10.71 -8.72
N PHE A 434 19.83 -10.43 -7.45
CA PHE A 434 20.69 -9.60 -6.61
C PHE A 434 22.01 -10.28 -6.28
N ALA A 435 22.01 -11.59 -6.02
CA ALA A 435 23.24 -12.35 -5.81
C ALA A 435 24.14 -12.31 -7.04
N LEU A 436 23.60 -12.53 -8.24
CA LEU A 436 24.36 -12.43 -9.49
C LEU A 436 24.84 -11.00 -9.77
N TYR A 437 23.98 -10.01 -9.51
CA TYR A 437 24.29 -8.60 -9.69
C TYR A 437 25.44 -8.17 -8.77
N TYR A 438 25.38 -8.48 -7.48
CA TYR A 438 26.47 -8.19 -6.55
C TYR A 438 27.71 -9.04 -6.79
N ALA A 439 27.57 -10.31 -7.17
CA ALA A 439 28.71 -11.16 -7.51
C ALA A 439 29.54 -10.57 -8.66
N ARG A 440 28.89 -9.93 -9.65
CA ARG A 440 29.58 -9.19 -10.70
C ARG A 440 30.46 -8.06 -10.15
N TYR A 441 29.98 -7.25 -9.21
CA TYR A 441 30.79 -6.17 -8.64
C TYR A 441 31.81 -6.64 -7.62
N ALA A 442 31.53 -7.73 -6.90
CA ALA A 442 32.41 -8.28 -5.88
C ALA A 442 33.57 -9.11 -6.47
N ARG A 443 33.35 -9.80 -7.60
CA ARG A 443 34.34 -10.68 -8.23
C ARG A 443 35.71 -10.01 -8.47
N PRO A 444 35.79 -8.79 -9.03
CA PRO A 444 37.06 -8.11 -9.28
C PRO A 444 37.77 -7.67 -8.00
N GLN A 445 37.02 -7.52 -6.92
CA GLN A 445 37.50 -7.06 -5.61
C GLN A 445 38.09 -8.21 -4.76
N LEU A 446 37.78 -9.47 -5.12
CA LEU A 446 38.22 -10.65 -4.39
C LEU A 446 39.70 -11.00 -4.68
N ARG A 447 40.64 -10.37 -3.97
CA ARG A 447 42.08 -10.72 -4.01
C ARG A 447 42.40 -12.09 -3.39
N ARG A 448 41.53 -12.63 -2.51
CA ARG A 448 41.63 -13.97 -1.89
C ARG A 448 40.23 -14.62 -1.75
N PRO A 449 39.70 -15.24 -2.82
CA PRO A 449 38.30 -15.69 -2.89
C PRO A 449 37.91 -16.67 -1.77
N LEU A 450 38.84 -17.51 -1.32
CA LEU A 450 38.58 -18.55 -0.31
C LEU A 450 38.18 -18.00 1.08
N ARG A 451 38.67 -16.83 1.50
CA ARG A 451 38.36 -16.28 2.84
C ARG A 451 37.01 -15.59 2.91
N ALA A 452 36.64 -14.86 1.86
CA ALA A 452 35.32 -14.24 1.76
C ALA A 452 34.22 -15.28 1.53
N VAL A 453 34.48 -16.28 0.67
CA VAL A 453 33.61 -17.44 0.49
C VAL A 453 33.51 -18.26 1.79
N GLY A 454 34.61 -18.40 2.53
CA GLY A 454 34.62 -19.06 3.84
C GLY A 454 33.79 -18.32 4.89
N LEU A 455 33.84 -16.98 4.95
CA LEU A 455 33.05 -16.18 5.90
C LEU A 455 31.56 -16.21 5.55
N VAL A 456 31.19 -16.06 4.27
CA VAL A 456 29.80 -16.16 3.83
C VAL A 456 29.28 -17.59 4.04
N GLY A 457 30.07 -18.60 3.69
CA GLY A 457 29.74 -20.00 3.94
C GLY A 457 29.56 -20.30 5.42
N MET A 458 30.41 -19.75 6.29
CA MET A 458 30.30 -19.88 7.74
C MET A 458 29.05 -19.20 8.29
N ILE A 459 28.70 -17.99 7.82
CA ILE A 459 27.46 -17.29 8.19
C ILE A 459 26.24 -18.10 7.76
N VAL A 460 26.24 -18.66 6.55
CA VAL A 460 25.15 -19.51 6.05
C VAL A 460 25.03 -20.77 6.89
N ILE A 461 26.14 -21.48 7.16
CA ILE A 461 26.16 -22.69 7.98
C ILE A 461 25.67 -22.39 9.40
N LEU A 462 26.21 -21.36 10.06
CA LEU A 462 25.80 -20.97 11.42
C LEU A 462 24.32 -20.58 11.46
N SER A 463 23.84 -19.85 10.46
CA SER A 463 22.44 -19.41 10.38
C SER A 463 21.47 -20.57 10.15
N VAL A 464 21.87 -21.59 9.38
CA VAL A 464 21.10 -22.84 9.22
C VAL A 464 21.09 -23.63 10.54
N VAL A 465 22.22 -23.66 11.26
CA VAL A 465 22.32 -24.34 12.56
C VAL A 465 21.45 -23.69 13.65
N VAL A 466 21.26 -22.36 13.62
CA VAL A 466 20.41 -21.65 14.60
C VAL A 466 18.97 -21.42 14.14
N ASP A 467 18.55 -22.11 13.07
CA ASP A 467 17.21 -22.00 12.47
C ASP A 467 16.81 -20.55 12.12
N ALA A 468 17.77 -19.79 11.59
CA ALA A 468 17.62 -18.40 11.18
C ALA A 468 17.77 -18.28 9.65
N ALA A 469 16.90 -18.95 8.90
CA ALA A 469 16.97 -19.00 7.44
C ALA A 469 17.01 -17.60 6.79
N ALA A 470 16.24 -16.65 7.33
CA ALA A 470 16.26 -15.27 6.88
C ALA A 470 17.65 -14.61 7.03
N VAL A 471 18.38 -14.90 8.11
CA VAL A 471 19.75 -14.39 8.30
C VAL A 471 20.67 -14.97 7.23
N ALA A 472 20.58 -16.27 6.97
CA ALA A 472 21.39 -16.95 5.95
C ALA A 472 21.19 -16.35 4.54
N LEU A 473 19.94 -16.01 4.20
CA LEU A 473 19.60 -15.49 2.87
C LEU A 473 19.87 -14.00 2.72
N PHE A 474 19.52 -13.20 3.74
CA PHE A 474 19.43 -11.75 3.63
C PHE A 474 20.69 -11.04 4.08
N VAL A 475 21.31 -11.46 5.19
CA VAL A 475 22.49 -10.77 5.75
C VAL A 475 23.68 -10.75 4.80
N PRO A 476 24.02 -11.82 4.05
CA PRO A 476 25.08 -11.74 3.05
C PRO A 476 24.84 -10.65 2.00
N LEU A 477 23.61 -10.50 1.50
CA LEU A 477 23.26 -9.44 0.55
C LEU A 477 23.35 -8.05 1.20
N LEU A 478 22.94 -7.92 2.46
CA LEU A 478 23.05 -6.66 3.20
C LEU A 478 24.52 -6.22 3.37
N ILE A 479 25.37 -7.15 3.82
CA ILE A 479 26.80 -6.91 4.04
C ILE A 479 27.49 -6.61 2.71
N VAL A 480 27.31 -7.46 1.69
CA VAL A 480 27.96 -7.26 0.39
C VAL A 480 27.51 -5.96 -0.26
N GLY A 481 26.21 -5.65 -0.27
CA GLY A 481 25.68 -4.40 -0.80
C GLY A 481 26.25 -3.16 -0.10
N TRP A 482 26.36 -3.20 1.24
CA TRP A 482 26.98 -2.13 2.02
C TRP A 482 28.48 -2.00 1.73
N LEU A 483 29.24 -3.11 1.74
CA LEU A 483 30.68 -3.11 1.49
C LEU A 483 31.01 -2.55 0.10
N LEU A 484 30.28 -2.99 -0.93
CA LEU A 484 30.41 -2.50 -2.31
C LEU A 484 30.17 -0.99 -2.44
N ARG A 485 29.49 -0.36 -1.47
CA ARG A 485 29.22 1.08 -1.46
C ARG A 485 30.17 1.88 -0.55
N ARG A 486 30.85 1.24 0.40
CA ARG A 486 31.59 1.92 1.49
C ARG A 486 33.10 1.66 1.54
N LEU A 487 33.58 0.52 1.06
CA LEU A 487 35.02 0.26 1.04
C LEU A 487 35.68 1.09 -0.08
N GLY A 488 36.40 2.15 0.31
CA GLY A 488 37.06 3.11 -0.58
C GLY A 488 38.38 2.65 -1.19
N GLU A 489 38.89 1.45 -0.85
CA GLU A 489 40.06 0.86 -1.53
C GLU A 489 39.78 0.42 -2.99
N TYR A 490 38.60 0.75 -3.50
CA TYR A 490 38.11 0.41 -4.84
C TYR A 490 37.74 1.63 -5.69
N ASP A 491 38.27 2.82 -5.41
CA ASP A 491 37.98 4.03 -6.21
C ASP A 491 38.26 3.85 -7.72
N GLU A 492 39.07 2.85 -8.11
CA GLU A 492 39.34 2.48 -9.50
C GLU A 492 38.28 1.54 -10.14
N LEU A 493 37.46 0.84 -9.35
CA LEU A 493 36.51 -0.15 -9.83
C LEU A 493 35.05 0.33 -9.75
N PRO A 494 34.20 -0.01 -10.73
CA PRO A 494 32.79 0.36 -10.66
C PRO A 494 32.07 -0.30 -9.48
N THR A 495 31.19 0.45 -8.83
CA THR A 495 30.30 -0.03 -7.75
C THR A 495 28.83 0.01 -8.20
N PRO A 496 27.92 -0.76 -7.57
CA PRO A 496 26.49 -0.66 -7.85
C PRO A 496 25.92 0.69 -7.36
N GLY A 497 24.78 1.08 -7.91
CA GLY A 497 24.16 2.39 -7.74
C GLY A 497 23.05 2.44 -6.68
N PHE A 498 22.07 3.30 -6.91
CA PHE A 498 20.93 3.53 -6.02
C PHE A 498 19.99 2.32 -5.90
N GLU A 499 19.97 1.43 -6.90
CA GLU A 499 19.27 0.15 -6.82
C GLU A 499 19.72 -0.67 -5.58
N THR A 500 20.97 -0.51 -5.14
CA THR A 500 21.48 -1.10 -3.88
C THR A 500 20.69 -0.59 -2.67
N VAL A 501 20.34 0.70 -2.61
CA VAL A 501 19.57 1.29 -1.50
C VAL A 501 18.19 0.64 -1.42
N LEU A 502 17.54 0.44 -2.57
CA LEU A 502 16.24 -0.23 -2.65
C LEU A 502 16.34 -1.71 -2.23
N ILE A 503 17.39 -2.41 -2.67
CA ILE A 503 17.67 -3.80 -2.26
C ILE A 503 17.84 -3.88 -0.75
N LEU A 504 18.68 -3.03 -0.16
CA LEU A 504 18.93 -3.02 1.28
C LEU A 504 17.68 -2.62 2.08
N GLY A 505 16.86 -1.71 1.56
CA GLY A 505 15.58 -1.34 2.16
C GLY A 505 14.60 -2.50 2.20
N GLY A 506 14.35 -3.15 1.06
CA GLY A 506 13.42 -4.27 0.98
C GLY A 506 13.90 -5.53 1.72
N ILE A 507 15.18 -5.89 1.59
CA ILE A 507 15.77 -7.04 2.30
C ILE A 507 15.88 -6.74 3.81
N GLY A 508 16.17 -5.49 4.19
CA GLY A 508 16.19 -5.07 5.58
C GLY A 508 14.81 -5.17 6.24
N LEU A 509 13.74 -4.75 5.55
CA LEU A 509 12.37 -4.93 6.01
C LEU A 509 11.99 -6.42 6.10
N ALA A 510 12.33 -7.22 5.09
CA ALA A 510 12.08 -8.67 5.10
C ALA A 510 12.79 -9.37 6.26
N LEU A 511 14.01 -8.93 6.60
CA LEU A 511 14.73 -9.43 7.77
C LEU A 511 14.10 -8.93 9.07
N LEU A 512 13.70 -7.65 9.17
CA LEU A 512 13.17 -7.04 10.39
C LEU A 512 11.93 -7.77 10.91
N VAL A 513 10.99 -8.11 10.03
CA VAL A 513 9.72 -8.76 10.39
C VAL A 513 9.88 -10.22 10.83
N GLU A 514 11.08 -10.79 10.75
CA GLU A 514 11.42 -12.11 11.31
C GLU A 514 11.82 -12.01 12.79
N PHE A 515 12.12 -10.81 13.29
CA PHE A 515 12.60 -10.60 14.67
C PHE A 515 11.72 -9.67 15.49
N VAL A 516 11.00 -8.75 14.85
CA VAL A 516 10.21 -7.71 15.52
C VAL A 516 8.83 -7.64 14.89
N TYR A 517 7.79 -7.56 15.73
CA TYR A 517 6.42 -7.37 15.28
C TYR A 517 5.62 -6.50 16.25
N VAL A 518 4.54 -5.91 15.78
CA VAL A 518 3.59 -5.19 16.64
C VAL A 518 2.56 -6.18 17.16
N LYS A 519 2.39 -6.24 18.48
CA LYS A 519 1.32 -7.03 19.11
C LYS A 519 -0.01 -6.29 18.93
N GLU A 520 -0.96 -6.94 18.31
CA GLU A 520 -2.30 -6.42 18.09
C GLU A 520 -3.34 -7.53 18.21
N GLN A 521 -4.60 -7.16 18.40
CA GLN A 521 -5.71 -8.10 18.58
C GLN A 521 -6.27 -8.63 17.25
N ALA A 522 -5.99 -7.94 16.14
CA ALA A 522 -6.53 -8.25 14.81
C ALA A 522 -5.85 -9.44 14.12
N GLY A 523 -4.87 -10.11 14.74
CA GLY A 523 -4.27 -11.31 14.18
C GLY A 523 -3.22 -11.96 15.07
N PRO A 524 -2.96 -13.27 14.92
CA PRO A 524 -1.99 -13.99 15.72
C PRO A 524 -0.55 -13.60 15.37
N GLY A 525 0.32 -13.57 16.39
CA GLY A 525 1.76 -13.40 16.23
C GLY A 525 2.13 -12.19 15.38
N ARG A 526 2.88 -12.42 14.30
CA ARG A 526 3.37 -11.36 13.39
C ARG A 526 2.55 -11.19 12.11
N MET A 527 1.34 -11.78 12.02
CA MET A 527 0.52 -11.81 10.81
C MET A 527 0.40 -10.44 10.14
N ASN A 528 -0.10 -9.45 10.87
CA ASN A 528 -0.34 -8.11 10.32
C ASN A 528 0.94 -7.31 10.07
N THR A 529 1.99 -7.52 10.88
CA THR A 529 3.30 -6.92 10.60
C THR A 529 3.83 -7.39 9.24
N VAL A 530 3.73 -8.68 8.96
CA VAL A 530 4.09 -9.26 7.66
C VAL A 530 3.16 -8.71 6.58
N PHE A 531 1.84 -8.78 6.78
CA PHE A 531 0.85 -8.30 5.82
C PHE A 531 1.07 -6.86 5.37
N LYS A 532 1.11 -5.91 6.31
CA LYS A 532 1.18 -4.47 6.01
C LYS A 532 2.58 -4.03 5.54
N THR A 533 3.62 -4.85 5.73
CA THR A 533 5.00 -4.55 5.31
C THR A 533 5.38 -5.20 3.98
N TYR A 534 4.80 -6.35 3.62
CA TYR A 534 5.22 -7.11 2.44
C TYR A 534 4.99 -6.39 1.11
N MET A 535 3.96 -5.55 1.04
CA MET A 535 3.76 -4.69 -0.13
C MET A 535 4.92 -3.70 -0.32
N GLN A 536 5.46 -3.16 0.78
CA GLN A 536 6.62 -2.25 0.74
C GLN A 536 7.89 -3.00 0.32
N ILE A 537 8.10 -4.20 0.86
CA ILE A 537 9.20 -5.09 0.46
C ILE A 537 9.13 -5.35 -1.04
N TRP A 538 7.96 -5.74 -1.55
CA TRP A 538 7.78 -6.08 -2.96
C TRP A 538 8.10 -4.90 -3.88
N VAL A 539 7.50 -3.73 -3.66
CA VAL A 539 7.69 -2.60 -4.59
C VAL A 539 9.13 -2.08 -4.63
N LEU A 540 9.85 -2.14 -3.50
CA LEU A 540 11.27 -1.76 -3.45
C LEU A 540 12.15 -2.79 -4.18
N LEU A 541 11.97 -4.08 -3.89
CA LEU A 541 12.77 -5.14 -4.51
C LEU A 541 12.45 -5.31 -6.00
N ALA A 542 11.19 -5.28 -6.41
CA ALA A 542 10.78 -5.40 -7.80
C ALA A 542 11.29 -4.23 -8.66
N THR A 543 11.23 -3.01 -8.15
CA THR A 543 11.82 -1.85 -8.84
C THR A 543 13.32 -2.03 -9.04
N ALA A 544 14.04 -2.47 -8.01
CA ALA A 544 15.48 -2.72 -8.08
C ALA A 544 15.84 -3.91 -8.99
N MET A 545 15.03 -4.96 -9.01
CA MET A 545 15.21 -6.15 -9.83
C MET A 545 15.14 -5.81 -11.32
N GLY A 546 14.21 -4.93 -11.73
CA GLY A 546 14.14 -4.43 -13.11
C GLY A 546 15.45 -3.78 -13.57
N VAL A 547 16.03 -2.93 -12.73
CA VAL A 547 17.33 -2.27 -13.00
C VAL A 547 18.48 -3.28 -13.01
N ALA A 548 18.56 -4.14 -11.98
CA ALA A 548 19.65 -5.10 -11.82
C ALA A 548 19.66 -6.14 -12.95
N LEU A 549 18.49 -6.65 -13.37
CA LEU A 549 18.38 -7.61 -14.45
C LEU A 549 18.82 -7.03 -15.80
N VAL A 550 18.42 -5.79 -16.10
CA VAL A 550 18.89 -5.09 -17.30
C VAL A 550 20.39 -4.79 -17.20
N GLY A 551 20.89 -4.40 -16.03
CA GLY A 551 22.32 -4.23 -15.78
C GLY A 551 23.13 -5.51 -16.01
N LEU A 552 22.58 -6.67 -15.62
CA LEU A 552 23.21 -7.98 -15.87
C LEU A 552 23.45 -8.23 -17.37
N PHE A 553 22.58 -7.76 -18.25
CA PHE A 553 22.75 -7.92 -19.69
C PHE A 553 23.54 -6.76 -20.34
N ALA A 554 23.31 -5.53 -19.89
CA ALA A 554 23.77 -4.32 -20.58
C ALA A 554 25.19 -3.87 -20.21
N ASP A 555 25.67 -4.18 -19.00
CA ASP A 555 26.99 -3.75 -18.55
C ASP A 555 28.11 -4.58 -19.20
N ARG A 556 28.93 -3.95 -20.04
CA ARG A 556 29.95 -4.60 -20.87
C ARG A 556 31.38 -4.40 -20.37
N ARG A 557 31.55 -3.81 -19.19
CA ARG A 557 32.88 -3.50 -18.65
C ARG A 557 33.63 -4.79 -18.32
N PRO A 558 34.78 -5.08 -18.96
CA PRO A 558 35.52 -6.33 -18.70
C PRO A 558 36.02 -6.44 -17.26
N SER A 559 36.26 -5.30 -16.61
CA SER A 559 36.68 -5.20 -15.22
C SER A 559 35.68 -5.77 -14.23
N LEU A 560 34.42 -6.03 -14.61
CA LEU A 560 33.38 -6.59 -13.74
C LEU A 560 33.23 -8.12 -13.85
N GLY A 561 33.93 -8.75 -14.80
CA GLY A 561 33.73 -10.17 -15.11
C GLY A 561 32.31 -10.49 -15.63
N PHE A 562 32.11 -11.75 -16.04
CA PHE A 562 30.84 -12.20 -16.65
C PHE A 562 30.43 -11.42 -17.92
N ASP A 563 31.40 -11.01 -18.74
CA ASP A 563 31.26 -10.06 -19.85
C ASP A 563 31.22 -10.71 -21.26
N GLY A 564 31.52 -12.01 -21.35
CA GLY A 564 31.58 -12.79 -22.59
C GLY A 564 30.22 -13.31 -23.13
N PRO A 565 30.19 -13.81 -24.40
CA PRO A 565 28.95 -14.26 -25.06
C PRO A 565 28.18 -15.36 -24.33
N ARG A 566 28.88 -16.27 -23.64
CA ARG A 566 28.27 -17.34 -22.85
C ARG A 566 27.44 -16.78 -21.70
N TRP A 567 27.98 -15.79 -20.97
CA TRP A 567 27.28 -15.12 -19.88
C TRP A 567 26.09 -14.32 -20.39
N ARG A 568 26.23 -13.65 -21.53
CA ARG A 568 25.10 -12.94 -22.17
C ARG A 568 23.95 -13.90 -22.46
N ARG A 569 24.23 -15.04 -23.09
CA ARG A 569 23.23 -16.07 -23.34
C ARG A 569 22.62 -16.59 -22.04
N GLY A 570 23.46 -16.86 -21.03
CA GLY A 570 23.01 -17.29 -19.70
C GLY A 570 22.08 -16.29 -19.02
N PHE A 571 22.41 -14.98 -19.04
CA PHE A 571 21.55 -13.94 -18.47
C PHE A 571 20.27 -13.72 -19.27
N SER A 572 20.30 -13.85 -20.61
CA SER A 572 19.08 -13.81 -21.43
C SER A 572 18.15 -14.98 -21.10
N VAL A 573 18.70 -16.20 -20.95
CA VAL A 573 17.92 -17.38 -20.54
C VAL A 573 17.37 -17.19 -19.13
N LEU A 574 18.19 -16.72 -18.18
CA LEU A 574 17.73 -16.42 -16.83
C LEU A 574 16.62 -15.37 -16.83
N ALA A 575 16.77 -14.28 -17.57
CA ALA A 575 15.76 -13.24 -17.69
C ALA A 575 14.45 -13.79 -18.26
N ALA A 576 14.52 -14.63 -19.29
CA ALA A 576 13.35 -15.30 -19.86
C ALA A 576 12.67 -16.24 -18.85
N ILE A 577 13.45 -17.05 -18.14
CA ILE A 577 12.92 -17.95 -17.09
C ILE A 577 12.25 -17.14 -15.98
N LEU A 578 12.89 -16.09 -15.48
CA LEU A 578 12.33 -15.23 -14.44
C LEU A 578 11.06 -14.55 -14.92
N LEU A 579 11.09 -13.96 -16.12
CA LEU A 579 9.94 -13.30 -16.73
C LEU A 579 8.75 -14.25 -16.84
N VAL A 580 8.95 -15.45 -17.38
CA VAL A 580 7.89 -16.45 -17.53
C VAL A 580 7.44 -16.93 -16.15
N SER A 581 8.35 -17.41 -15.32
CA SER A 581 8.00 -18.01 -14.01
C SER A 581 7.23 -17.05 -13.10
N THR A 582 7.65 -15.79 -13.00
CA THR A 582 6.95 -14.80 -12.16
C THR A 582 5.69 -14.25 -12.83
N SER A 583 5.45 -14.46 -14.12
CA SER A 583 4.22 -14.02 -14.80
C SER A 583 3.14 -15.11 -14.88
N ILE A 584 3.47 -16.38 -14.60
CA ILE A 584 2.50 -17.50 -14.71
C ILE A 584 1.29 -17.28 -13.79
N TYR A 585 1.51 -16.87 -12.54
CA TYR A 585 0.40 -16.55 -11.63
C TYR A 585 -0.50 -15.48 -12.24
N GLY A 586 0.08 -14.39 -12.75
CA GLY A 586 -0.69 -13.31 -13.35
C GLY A 586 -1.49 -13.80 -14.55
N GLY A 587 -0.89 -14.61 -15.43
CA GLY A 587 -1.60 -15.23 -16.55
C GLY A 587 -2.80 -16.07 -16.12
N LEU A 588 -2.62 -16.95 -15.11
CA LEU A 588 -3.69 -17.81 -14.61
C LEU A 588 -4.76 -17.03 -13.83
N ALA A 589 -4.36 -16.07 -13.01
CA ALA A 589 -5.27 -15.22 -12.25
C ALA A 589 -6.12 -14.36 -13.17
N MET A 590 -5.52 -13.71 -14.17
CA MET A 590 -6.25 -12.96 -15.19
C MET A 590 -7.18 -13.86 -16.00
N ALA A 591 -6.72 -15.05 -16.41
CA ALA A 591 -7.56 -16.00 -17.13
C ALA A 591 -8.80 -16.37 -16.30
N ASN A 592 -8.63 -16.71 -15.02
CA ASN A 592 -9.74 -17.06 -14.13
C ASN A 592 -10.68 -15.89 -13.85
N HIS A 593 -10.16 -14.67 -13.70
CA HIS A 593 -10.96 -13.49 -13.38
C HIS A 593 -11.91 -13.09 -14.52
N PHE A 594 -11.53 -13.35 -15.77
CA PHE A 594 -12.33 -13.04 -16.97
C PHE A 594 -13.22 -14.20 -17.44
N ARG A 595 -13.29 -15.32 -16.71
CA ARG A 595 -14.18 -16.43 -17.05
C ARG A 595 -15.59 -16.18 -16.55
N ALA A 596 -16.60 -16.45 -17.37
CA ALA A 596 -18.02 -16.32 -17.01
C ALA A 596 -18.50 -17.29 -15.91
N ASP A 597 -17.74 -18.36 -15.62
CA ASP A 597 -17.99 -19.32 -14.54
C ASP A 597 -17.07 -19.11 -13.32
N GLY A 598 -16.36 -17.98 -13.28
CA GLY A 598 -15.51 -17.63 -12.13
C GLY A 598 -16.36 -17.40 -10.89
N GLY A 599 -15.97 -17.99 -9.75
CA GLY A 599 -16.69 -17.88 -8.47
C GLY A 599 -16.64 -16.51 -7.78
N TYR A 600 -16.64 -15.43 -8.56
CA TYR A 600 -16.65 -14.04 -8.09
C TYR A 600 -18.04 -13.44 -8.36
N ALA A 601 -18.39 -12.36 -7.67
CA ALA A 601 -19.66 -11.66 -7.86
C ALA A 601 -19.67 -10.94 -9.22
N GLN A 602 -19.76 -11.71 -10.29
CA GLN A 602 -19.89 -11.21 -11.65
C GLN A 602 -21.31 -10.70 -11.85
N THR A 603 -21.40 -9.50 -12.38
CA THR A 603 -22.62 -8.98 -13.00
C THR A 603 -22.74 -9.61 -14.40
N ASP A 604 -23.97 -9.80 -14.89
CA ASP A 604 -24.20 -10.38 -16.22
C ASP A 604 -23.52 -9.58 -17.35
N ASP A 605 -23.30 -8.28 -17.13
CA ASP A 605 -22.57 -7.35 -18.01
C ASP A 605 -21.44 -6.61 -17.27
N PRO A 606 -20.28 -6.33 -17.91
CA PRO A 606 -19.21 -5.56 -17.29
C PRO A 606 -19.65 -4.15 -16.87
N THR A 607 -19.39 -3.78 -15.61
CA THR A 607 -19.72 -2.47 -15.03
C THR A 607 -18.65 -2.04 -14.03
N LEU A 608 -18.48 -0.74 -13.81
CA LEU A 608 -17.66 -0.19 -12.72
C LEU A 608 -18.46 0.13 -11.46
N ASP A 609 -19.76 -0.10 -11.47
CA ASP A 609 -20.61 0.13 -10.31
C ASP A 609 -20.31 -0.87 -9.19
N ALA A 610 -19.70 -0.35 -8.12
CA ALA A 610 -19.37 -1.12 -6.94
C ALA A 610 -20.59 -1.76 -6.26
N LEU A 611 -21.79 -1.20 -6.45
CA LEU A 611 -23.02 -1.63 -5.79
C LEU A 611 -23.90 -2.54 -6.64
N ALA A 612 -23.55 -2.83 -7.89
CA ALA A 612 -24.38 -3.64 -8.80
C ALA A 612 -24.67 -5.05 -8.26
N PHE A 613 -23.75 -5.61 -7.47
CA PHE A 613 -23.99 -6.90 -6.81
C PHE A 613 -25.11 -6.81 -5.77
N ALA A 614 -25.23 -5.69 -5.04
CA ALA A 614 -26.26 -5.52 -4.02
C ALA A 614 -27.65 -5.44 -4.66
N GLU A 615 -27.78 -4.77 -5.79
CA GLU A 615 -29.01 -4.76 -6.60
C GLU A 615 -29.42 -6.17 -7.02
N THR A 616 -28.44 -6.99 -7.41
CA THR A 616 -28.68 -8.36 -7.91
C THR A 616 -29.02 -9.35 -6.78
N TYR A 617 -28.25 -9.33 -5.70
CA TYR A 617 -28.32 -10.36 -4.64
C TYR A 617 -29.16 -9.93 -3.42
N HIS A 618 -29.38 -8.63 -3.24
CA HIS A 618 -30.10 -8.06 -2.10
C HIS A 618 -31.12 -6.98 -2.53
N PRO A 619 -31.98 -7.21 -3.53
CA PRO A 619 -32.81 -6.17 -4.15
C PRO A 619 -33.72 -5.43 -3.15
N ASN A 620 -34.34 -6.14 -2.20
CA ASN A 620 -35.21 -5.53 -1.19
C ASN A 620 -34.44 -4.60 -0.22
N GLU A 621 -33.17 -4.91 0.07
CA GLU A 621 -32.32 -4.08 0.92
C GLU A 621 -31.66 -2.95 0.12
N TYR A 622 -31.33 -3.20 -1.15
CA TYR A 622 -30.68 -2.26 -2.06
C TYR A 622 -31.49 -0.97 -2.24
N ASP A 623 -32.80 -1.09 -2.51
CA ASP A 623 -33.67 0.08 -2.69
C ASP A 623 -33.67 0.99 -1.44
N ALA A 624 -33.70 0.40 -0.24
CA ALA A 624 -33.63 1.14 1.00
C ALA A 624 -32.25 1.80 1.20
N ILE A 625 -31.17 1.08 0.90
CA ILE A 625 -29.80 1.59 1.00
C ILE A 625 -29.59 2.75 0.03
N GLN A 626 -30.07 2.63 -1.21
CA GLN A 626 -30.01 3.70 -2.19
C GLN A 626 -30.82 4.92 -1.73
N TRP A 627 -32.03 4.69 -1.20
CA TRP A 627 -32.85 5.79 -0.68
C TRP A 627 -32.13 6.52 0.47
N ILE A 628 -31.50 5.79 1.40
CA ILE A 628 -30.69 6.38 2.47
C ILE A 628 -29.54 7.20 1.86
N ASP A 629 -28.83 6.67 0.87
CA ASP A 629 -27.70 7.38 0.27
C ASP A 629 -28.13 8.71 -0.38
N GLU A 630 -29.29 8.72 -1.04
CA GLU A 630 -29.79 9.85 -1.82
C GLU A 630 -30.57 10.88 -1.00
N ASN A 631 -31.30 10.46 0.04
CA ASN A 631 -32.28 11.31 0.75
C ASN A 631 -31.87 11.68 2.18
N VAL A 632 -30.93 10.95 2.79
CA VAL A 632 -30.44 11.27 4.13
C VAL A 632 -29.24 12.19 4.00
N GLU A 633 -29.38 13.44 4.42
CA GLU A 633 -28.29 14.41 4.46
C GLU A 633 -27.41 14.20 5.71
N GLY A 634 -26.10 14.43 5.58
CA GLY A 634 -25.16 14.32 6.70
C GLY A 634 -24.94 12.88 7.16
N GLN A 635 -24.72 12.73 8.47
CA GLN A 635 -24.42 11.46 9.14
C GLN A 635 -25.29 11.29 10.41
N PRO A 636 -26.63 11.28 10.30
CA PRO A 636 -27.49 11.02 11.46
C PRO A 636 -27.28 9.61 12.01
N ASN A 637 -27.33 9.42 13.33
CA ASN A 637 -27.07 8.11 13.91
C ASN A 637 -28.21 7.14 13.64
N MET A 638 -27.85 5.97 13.15
CA MET A 638 -28.75 4.88 12.83
C MET A 638 -28.58 3.70 13.78
N VAL A 639 -29.62 2.90 13.94
CA VAL A 639 -29.54 1.57 14.57
C VAL A 639 -29.77 0.49 13.53
N THR A 640 -28.78 -0.41 13.41
CA THR A 640 -28.83 -1.63 12.60
C THR A 640 -28.32 -2.82 13.43
N LYS A 641 -28.60 -4.06 13.02
CA LYS A 641 -28.05 -5.25 13.68
C LYS A 641 -26.51 -5.22 13.67
N PRO A 642 -25.83 -5.41 14.82
CA PRO A 642 -24.38 -5.44 14.85
C PRO A 642 -23.76 -6.66 14.15
N GLY A 643 -22.61 -6.48 13.51
CA GLY A 643 -21.86 -7.51 12.81
C GLY A 643 -20.91 -8.27 13.74
N THR A 644 -21.41 -9.19 14.55
CA THR A 644 -20.60 -9.98 15.49
C THR A 644 -19.69 -11.02 14.81
N ASN A 645 -19.93 -11.29 13.52
CA ASN A 645 -19.04 -12.05 12.64
C ASN A 645 -18.63 -11.20 11.44
N ILE A 646 -17.36 -11.26 11.08
CA ILE A 646 -16.80 -10.48 9.98
C ILE A 646 -17.00 -11.18 8.63
N TYR A 647 -16.89 -10.41 7.54
CA TYR A 647 -16.98 -10.89 6.16
C TYR A 647 -18.34 -11.47 5.75
N GLN A 648 -19.41 -10.99 6.38
CA GLN A 648 -20.79 -11.38 6.10
C GLN A 648 -21.62 -10.16 5.66
N TRP A 649 -22.73 -10.40 4.96
CA TRP A 649 -23.71 -9.35 4.66
C TRP A 649 -24.42 -8.94 5.95
N VAL A 650 -23.87 -7.93 6.63
CA VAL A 650 -24.41 -7.27 7.82
C VAL A 650 -23.84 -5.85 7.88
N ASN A 651 -24.61 -4.91 8.40
CA ASN A 651 -24.29 -3.47 8.39
C ASN A 651 -24.11 -2.87 6.97
N ALA A 652 -24.73 -3.49 5.95
CA ALA A 652 -24.75 -2.94 4.60
C ALA A 652 -25.29 -1.49 4.55
N PRO A 653 -26.35 -1.11 5.29
CA PRO A 653 -26.81 0.28 5.32
C PRO A 653 -25.73 1.27 5.75
N SER A 654 -24.93 0.97 6.77
CA SER A 654 -23.87 1.89 7.20
C SER A 654 -22.62 1.82 6.33
N SER A 655 -22.18 0.62 5.93
CA SER A 655 -21.01 0.44 5.06
C SER A 655 -21.20 1.00 3.65
N LEU A 656 -22.40 0.94 3.09
CA LEU A 656 -22.66 1.36 1.70
C LEU A 656 -23.14 2.81 1.57
N THR A 657 -23.57 3.43 2.67
CA THR A 657 -24.01 4.83 2.65
C THR A 657 -23.06 5.75 3.42
N GLY A 658 -22.33 5.27 4.43
CA GLY A 658 -21.56 6.11 5.35
C GLY A 658 -22.39 6.78 6.44
N VAL A 659 -23.70 6.47 6.52
CA VAL A 659 -24.56 6.83 7.67
C VAL A 659 -24.19 5.93 8.85
N PRO A 660 -23.78 6.48 10.01
CA PRO A 660 -23.20 5.71 11.09
C PRO A 660 -24.23 4.84 11.81
N THR A 661 -23.82 3.63 12.19
CA THR A 661 -24.60 2.75 13.08
C THR A 661 -24.01 2.70 14.48
N LEU A 662 -24.83 2.46 15.51
CA LEU A 662 -24.37 2.36 16.91
C LEU A 662 -23.21 1.38 17.11
N ALA A 663 -23.33 0.18 16.54
CA ALA A 663 -22.30 -0.84 16.50
C ALA A 663 -22.34 -1.56 15.14
N GLY A 664 -21.23 -1.51 14.41
CA GLY A 664 -21.03 -2.18 13.12
C GLY A 664 -20.36 -3.54 13.29
N TRP A 665 -19.33 -3.80 12.49
CA TRP A 665 -18.58 -5.06 12.58
C TRP A 665 -17.70 -5.12 13.83
N VAL A 666 -17.50 -6.33 14.35
CA VAL A 666 -16.62 -6.64 15.51
C VAL A 666 -15.15 -6.23 15.31
N HIS A 667 -14.77 -5.79 14.12
CA HIS A 667 -13.50 -5.08 13.88
C HIS A 667 -13.30 -3.91 14.86
N GLU A 668 -14.38 -3.24 15.28
CA GLU A 668 -14.34 -2.16 16.26
C GLU A 668 -13.73 -2.58 17.60
N VAL A 669 -13.74 -3.87 17.98
CA VAL A 669 -13.03 -4.35 19.18
C VAL A 669 -11.54 -4.02 19.13
N GLY A 670 -10.92 -4.12 17.95
CA GLY A 670 -9.51 -3.79 17.74
C GLY A 670 -9.19 -2.30 17.90
N TYR A 671 -10.22 -1.45 17.82
CA TYR A 671 -10.09 0.01 17.90
C TYR A 671 -10.57 0.53 19.25
N ARG A 672 -11.81 0.23 19.64
CA ARG A 672 -12.48 0.71 20.86
C ARG A 672 -12.17 -0.12 22.10
N GLY A 673 -11.79 -1.38 21.92
CA GLY A 673 -11.66 -2.36 22.99
C GLY A 673 -12.93 -3.21 23.15
N THR A 674 -12.76 -4.37 23.79
CA THR A 674 -13.81 -5.40 23.92
C THR A 674 -15.07 -4.86 24.60
N ASP A 675 -14.94 -4.27 25.79
CA ASP A 675 -16.10 -3.85 26.60
C ASP A 675 -16.90 -2.77 25.88
N ALA A 676 -16.24 -1.74 25.33
CA ALA A 676 -16.89 -0.65 24.61
C ALA A 676 -17.73 -1.12 23.42
N TYR A 677 -17.26 -2.12 22.67
CA TYR A 677 -18.02 -2.70 21.57
C TYR A 677 -19.22 -3.51 22.07
N TRP A 678 -19.00 -4.44 23.00
CA TRP A 678 -20.07 -5.34 23.46
C TRP A 678 -21.14 -4.65 24.29
N ASP A 679 -20.80 -3.57 25.00
CA ASP A 679 -21.78 -2.71 25.67
C ASP A 679 -22.76 -2.10 24.65
N ARG A 680 -22.25 -1.56 23.54
CA ARG A 680 -23.11 -1.02 22.47
C ARG A 680 -23.91 -2.11 21.75
N VAL A 681 -23.36 -3.31 21.59
CA VAL A 681 -24.12 -4.46 21.05
C VAL A 681 -25.33 -4.77 21.94
N GLY A 682 -25.15 -4.79 23.27
CA GLY A 682 -26.24 -4.98 24.23
C GLY A 682 -27.26 -3.83 24.24
N ASP A 683 -26.79 -2.60 24.05
CA ASP A 683 -27.67 -1.44 23.90
C ASP A 683 -28.52 -1.53 22.61
N VAL A 684 -27.95 -1.98 21.49
CA VAL A 684 -28.73 -2.19 20.25
C VAL A 684 -29.81 -3.25 20.44
N GLU A 685 -29.51 -4.37 21.10
CA GLU A 685 -30.53 -5.37 21.45
C GLU A 685 -31.63 -4.76 22.32
N THR A 686 -31.25 -3.96 23.33
CA THR A 686 -32.20 -3.26 24.21
C THR A 686 -33.06 -2.25 23.44
N ILE A 687 -32.51 -1.57 22.43
CA ILE A 687 -33.28 -0.68 21.56
C ILE A 687 -34.34 -1.45 20.79
N PHE A 688 -34.03 -2.63 20.23
CA PHE A 688 -35.00 -3.38 19.44
C PHE A 688 -36.09 -4.06 20.30
N THR A 689 -35.75 -4.63 21.45
CA THR A 689 -36.63 -5.56 22.20
C THR A 689 -36.89 -5.15 23.66
N GLY A 690 -36.21 -4.12 24.16
CA GLY A 690 -36.28 -3.71 25.56
C GLY A 690 -37.55 -2.95 25.93
N PRO A 691 -37.70 -2.57 27.22
CA PRO A 691 -38.85 -1.80 27.68
C PRO A 691 -38.79 -0.34 27.17
N PRO A 692 -39.94 0.30 26.89
CA PRO A 692 -40.02 1.65 26.32
C PRO A 692 -39.16 2.71 27.01
N ALA A 693 -39.07 2.68 28.34
CA ALA A 693 -38.27 3.62 29.10
C ALA A 693 -36.75 3.50 28.81
N ARG A 694 -36.23 2.28 28.62
CA ARG A 694 -34.82 2.11 28.23
C ARG A 694 -34.59 2.39 26.77
N GLN A 695 -35.51 2.02 25.88
CA GLN A 695 -35.42 2.38 24.47
C GLN A 695 -35.30 3.89 24.31
N ARG A 696 -36.20 4.68 24.93
CA ARG A 696 -36.11 6.15 24.89
C ARG A 696 -34.79 6.69 25.42
N SER A 697 -34.35 6.19 26.58
CA SER A 697 -33.10 6.61 27.19
C SER A 697 -31.88 6.33 26.30
N LEU A 698 -31.88 5.21 25.57
CA LEU A 698 -30.80 4.84 24.66
C LEU A 698 -30.85 5.61 23.33
N LEU A 699 -32.06 5.77 22.76
CA LEU A 699 -32.27 6.57 21.54
C LEU A 699 -31.83 8.03 21.75
N ALA A 700 -32.08 8.59 22.94
CA ALA A 700 -31.62 9.93 23.29
C ALA A 700 -30.12 9.97 23.60
N ALA A 701 -29.59 8.98 24.34
CA ALA A 701 -28.17 8.95 24.72
C ALA A 701 -27.22 8.83 23.50
N TYR A 702 -27.65 8.10 22.47
CA TYR A 702 -26.90 7.94 21.23
C TYR A 702 -27.37 8.85 20.09
N ASP A 703 -28.29 9.78 20.36
CA ASP A 703 -28.83 10.72 19.36
C ASP A 703 -29.32 9.99 18.09
N VAL A 704 -30.04 8.88 18.27
CA VAL A 704 -30.52 8.04 17.16
C VAL A 704 -31.65 8.74 16.44
N GLU A 705 -31.48 9.01 15.14
CA GLU A 705 -32.53 9.60 14.31
C GLU A 705 -33.20 8.57 13.39
N LEU A 706 -32.50 7.46 13.09
CA LEU A 706 -32.97 6.43 12.17
C LEU A 706 -32.89 5.02 12.78
N ILE A 707 -33.91 4.19 12.53
CA ILE A 707 -33.87 2.76 12.87
C ILE A 707 -34.18 1.97 11.60
N TYR A 708 -33.23 1.12 11.19
CA TYR A 708 -33.38 0.26 10.03
C TYR A 708 -33.84 -1.13 10.47
N VAL A 709 -34.96 -1.61 9.92
CA VAL A 709 -35.47 -2.97 10.16
C VAL A 709 -35.57 -3.71 8.84
N GLY A 710 -34.52 -4.45 8.48
CA GLY A 710 -34.48 -5.31 7.32
C GLY A 710 -34.57 -6.81 7.67
N PRO A 711 -34.29 -7.70 6.71
CA PRO A 711 -34.33 -9.15 6.91
C PRO A 711 -33.46 -9.62 8.08
N LEU A 712 -32.26 -9.06 8.23
CA LEU A 712 -31.31 -9.45 9.27
C LEU A 712 -31.77 -9.04 10.68
N GLU A 713 -32.33 -7.84 10.83
CA GLU A 713 -32.89 -7.37 12.09
C GLU A 713 -34.13 -8.19 12.48
N ARG A 714 -35.02 -8.48 11.53
CA ARG A 714 -36.21 -9.32 11.79
C ARG A 714 -35.84 -10.75 12.20
N GLU A 715 -34.80 -11.31 11.60
CA GLU A 715 -34.27 -12.62 11.99
C GLU A 715 -33.67 -12.59 13.39
N ALA A 716 -32.94 -11.53 13.74
CA ALA A 716 -32.30 -11.41 15.05
C ALA A 716 -33.27 -11.06 16.18
N TYR A 717 -34.32 -10.28 15.88
CA TYR A 717 -35.24 -9.69 16.84
C TYR A 717 -36.69 -9.98 16.41
N SER A 718 -37.26 -11.11 16.85
CA SER A 718 -38.60 -11.54 16.45
C SER A 718 -39.75 -10.69 17.02
N ASP A 719 -39.53 -10.06 18.18
CA ASP A 719 -40.50 -9.26 18.92
C ASP A 719 -40.01 -7.80 19.07
N THR A 720 -39.80 -7.09 17.95
CA THR A 720 -39.42 -5.67 18.02
C THR A 720 -40.55 -4.85 18.64
N THR A 721 -40.25 -4.03 19.64
CA THR A 721 -41.22 -3.16 20.34
C THR A 721 -41.06 -1.68 19.99
N ILE A 722 -40.10 -1.33 19.13
CA ILE A 722 -39.83 0.06 18.73
C ILE A 722 -41.04 0.77 18.11
N GLN A 723 -41.96 0.03 17.50
CA GLN A 723 -43.17 0.58 16.89
C GLN A 723 -44.22 0.99 17.92
N GLU A 724 -44.06 0.58 19.18
CA GLU A 724 -44.93 0.96 20.30
C GLU A 724 -44.55 2.34 20.88
N LEU A 725 -43.39 2.88 20.49
CA LEU A 725 -42.93 4.21 20.90
C LEU A 725 -43.63 5.28 20.05
N ASP A 726 -44.33 6.20 20.70
CA ASP A 726 -44.90 7.41 20.09
C ASP A 726 -43.85 8.32 19.44
N ALA A 727 -42.59 8.27 19.91
CA ALA A 727 -41.46 8.98 19.34
C ALA A 727 -40.90 8.33 18.06
N VAL A 728 -41.40 7.16 17.65
CA VAL A 728 -40.90 6.42 16.49
C VAL A 728 -41.99 6.33 15.43
N THR A 729 -41.71 6.83 14.23
CA THR A 729 -42.65 6.82 13.11
C THR A 729 -42.03 6.13 11.91
N VAL A 730 -42.86 5.54 11.04
CA VAL A 730 -42.37 4.97 9.78
C VAL A 730 -41.98 6.12 8.87
N GLU A 731 -40.71 6.17 8.49
CA GLU A 731 -40.19 7.10 7.48
C GLU A 731 -40.53 6.57 6.10
N GLU A 732 -40.10 5.35 5.78
CA GLU A 732 -40.30 4.73 4.46
C GLU A 732 -40.32 3.19 4.52
N ARG A 733 -40.84 2.56 3.46
CA ARG A 733 -40.94 1.10 3.33
C ARG A 733 -40.48 0.60 1.95
N PHE A 734 -39.63 -0.42 1.95
CA PHE A 734 -39.07 -1.04 0.75
C PHE A 734 -39.16 -2.57 0.88
N GLY A 735 -40.19 -3.18 0.31
CA GLY A 735 -40.42 -4.62 0.47
C GLY A 735 -40.44 -5.04 1.95
N ASP A 736 -39.45 -5.84 2.35
CA ASP A 736 -39.28 -6.34 3.72
C ASP A 736 -38.54 -5.37 4.67
N VAL A 737 -38.01 -4.27 4.14
CA VAL A 737 -37.31 -3.24 4.91
C VAL A 737 -38.28 -2.14 5.34
N THR A 738 -38.22 -1.76 6.61
CA THR A 738 -38.89 -0.57 7.14
C THR A 738 -37.86 0.34 7.77
N LEU A 739 -37.81 1.59 7.30
CA LEU A 739 -37.01 2.64 7.92
C LEU A 739 -37.91 3.46 8.84
N TYR A 740 -37.48 3.64 10.08
CA TYR A 740 -38.18 4.46 11.05
C TYR A 740 -37.38 5.72 11.35
N ARG A 741 -38.09 6.82 11.60
CA ARG A 741 -37.54 8.07 12.11
C ARG A 741 -37.88 8.23 13.58
N VAL A 742 -36.91 8.73 14.34
CA VAL A 742 -37.04 9.01 15.77
C VAL A 742 -37.17 10.52 15.96
N ASP A 743 -38.24 10.95 16.62
CA ASP A 743 -38.42 12.33 17.06
C ASP A 743 -37.71 12.53 18.41
N GLN A 744 -36.52 13.13 18.36
CA GLN A 744 -35.71 13.43 19.55
C GLN A 744 -36.47 14.28 20.58
N ALA A 745 -37.37 15.18 20.16
CA ALA A 745 -38.14 16.01 21.08
C ALA A 745 -39.21 15.21 21.84
N ALA A 746 -39.74 14.15 21.23
CA ALA A 746 -40.74 13.28 21.85
C ALA A 746 -40.12 12.31 22.88
N LEU A 747 -38.80 12.07 22.84
CA LEU A 747 -38.13 11.14 23.76
C LEU A 747 -38.18 11.61 25.23
N ASP A 748 -38.12 12.93 25.47
CA ASP A 748 -38.07 13.55 26.80
C ASP A 748 -39.44 13.66 27.53
N GLY A 749 -40.54 13.27 26.88
CA GLY A 749 -41.83 13.08 27.55
C GLY A 749 -42.51 14.35 28.07
N SER A 750 -42.53 15.43 27.29
CA SER A 750 -43.54 16.48 27.46
C SER A 750 -44.54 16.40 26.29
N PRO A 751 -45.79 15.94 26.50
CA PRO A 751 -46.81 16.06 25.47
C PRO A 751 -47.08 17.56 25.26
N SER A 752 -46.98 18.03 24.02
CA SER A 752 -47.44 19.37 23.63
C SER A 752 -48.95 19.53 23.77
#